data_AF-A0A4Q7WKZ5-F1
#
_entry.id   AF-A0A4Q7WKZ5-F1
#
_cell.length_a   1.000
_cell.length_b   1.000
_cell.length_c   1.000
_cell.angle_alpha   90.00
_cell.angle_beta   90.00
_cell.angle_gamma   90.00
#
_symmetry.space_group_name_H-M   'P 1'
#
loop_
_entity.id
_entity.type
_entity.pdbx_description
1 polymer ?
#
loop_
_entity_poly.entity_id
_entity_poly.type
_entity_poly.pdbx_seq_one_letter_code
_entity_poly.pdbx_strand_id
1 'polypeptide(L)'
;MLRPVLARVLPAVLLTGVLAVPTAHAATMYPSGVGADLGPTPTTLGIQPAAGDDPAGLRTGTEQGRTYWQTNQAAGTGYLEFDVDHDYVDEIGTDDVLVTVTYLDSGSGTLDLQYDAKANPQQDATDIQLTDTATWKTGVFSLTDIGFTNRLGDADVRVSGGSADITLASLRISTAGASVQLGATPVQNGISPRAGDDASHLITGVQDGRAYWQTDHSAPSPGTNFFYMNVADTYLYDNRSLVLVSIDYFDEGSGQFGLHYDSPGDTIPEKFKNSEVIRYGDTKTWKTYTFALPDAVMTNRSNGGDFRIHNGDGSVDLKVAAVRVAKVATTLDVTEGLVDLIGQATRTEKAAREGTRDGQYPVGSRATLQDAIDDAQAVASTPGVTDVQVKAALTTLQAKLDAFTASIVDTNFAPSGTATASNGAAATVNDRDDSTSWSGGADSWLQIDLIKPRPVNDVRVEWAEAYSPDYTVQVSNDGKKFTSVGRIGSPGGNQISRTRFATTSARYVRVAMTGADSFIVKELQLRLTPVVTPRPKLVQTSNPTEDGVIADFDATRYGADRTGRRDSTKAIQQAIYACQDAGGGTVWLPAGQYKVTDTIEVHAFCSLRGDHGQKLGTGTVIIADLPSGDDGPSLFRIGGSAGVLGVTTYYPNQSATKPVPYGYTFEIPGGAWIGNENYMMSTVSDVTMLNSYRGIGVSTMPNDHGNAPSSGQVHESTTIRNVNGTALFEGARAYNGADVGTWENVAFSNSYWSSAPKAFNPPSRQALDTWTRAHGTGLVLGDLEWDQFYRISVSDYLVGIHIVAGQRAQFTGSFLQPDVRRTGTGLLVDVMDDRWGLTLAGGHVDGGITNNSAGYVKITGTEVSGAVSGIVHRMSGTAPTYDQKPLPKPVQKLYVVDAPHGVGYLPAADATRDVQKVLDRAGREGGGIVYLPAGWYRISTHLSVPAKVELRGASAVPNRDQGGASGGTVLQAFERNTDTALITLKNRAGVRGLRVFYPENNPANGVVPYPYAIRGTAGGNYVINAGFPNAWDGIDLSGDNVVVRKVAGAFFDHAISIGAGQGGRVEGVLSNGNAVTRVGYQQPYWMNEGNIFELVIDKYMRKAAKIVTVDGARGLTLLDVFAYGFHDGLVVNSGQVDAFNLGTDNLGTDGHTIQVVRGDVEATNLARYNGATLSGTATLHNVMVINVVQRSISVQAAGNGTATIAGNESEPGKYEVGAQVTVTATPSSDSVFQSWTVNGTVVSTAPSYTFTVSTDQVLTANFQ
;
A
#
# COMPACT_ATOMS: atom_id res chain seq x y z
N MET A 1 -70.40 20.33 -18.18
CA MET A 1 -69.84 21.40 -19.03
C MET A 1 -68.39 21.58 -18.61
N LEU A 2 -67.32 21.37 -19.38
CA LEU A 2 -67.06 20.86 -20.73
C LEU A 2 -65.57 20.39 -20.74
N ARG A 3 -65.29 19.19 -21.27
CA ARG A 3 -64.03 18.84 -21.98
C ARG A 3 -64.06 19.50 -23.40
N PRO A 4 -63.03 19.54 -24.30
CA PRO A 4 -61.98 18.50 -24.54
C PRO A 4 -60.62 18.93 -25.22
N VAL A 5 -59.83 17.90 -25.63
CA VAL A 5 -58.79 17.73 -26.73
C VAL A 5 -57.35 18.26 -26.51
N LEU A 6 -56.26 17.45 -26.45
CA LEU A 6 -55.47 16.74 -27.51
C LEU A 6 -55.06 17.67 -28.69
N ALA A 7 -53.89 17.64 -29.35
CA ALA A 7 -52.70 16.79 -29.35
C ALA A 7 -51.55 17.43 -30.21
N ARG A 8 -50.30 17.05 -29.89
CA ARG A 8 -49.10 16.81 -30.74
C ARG A 8 -48.58 17.87 -31.74
N VAL A 9 -47.32 18.30 -31.56
CA VAL A 9 -46.18 18.16 -32.53
C VAL A 9 -44.86 18.13 -31.72
N LEU A 10 -43.97 17.14 -31.98
CA LEU A 10 -42.60 17.00 -31.44
C LEU A 10 -41.56 17.68 -32.37
N PRO A 11 -40.30 17.89 -31.92
CA PRO A 11 -39.34 18.89 -32.42
C PRO A 11 -38.25 18.34 -33.36
N ALA A 12 -37.51 19.26 -33.98
CA ALA A 12 -36.19 19.08 -34.62
C ALA A 12 -35.63 20.52 -34.86
N VAL A 13 -34.37 20.94 -34.73
CA VAL A 13 -33.02 20.38 -34.53
C VAL A 13 -32.12 21.66 -34.37
N LEU A 14 -31.15 21.81 -33.47
CA LEU A 14 -29.69 21.53 -33.63
C LEU A 14 -28.97 22.10 -32.38
N LEU A 15 -28.33 21.25 -31.57
CA LEU A 15 -27.25 21.64 -30.66
C LEU A 15 -26.19 20.53 -30.74
N THR A 16 -25.11 20.78 -31.47
CA THR A 16 -23.96 19.88 -31.58
C THR A 16 -22.81 20.45 -30.76
N GLY A 17 -22.42 19.68 -29.76
CA GLY A 17 -21.29 19.90 -28.87
C GLY A 17 -21.25 18.71 -27.92
N VAL A 18 -20.95 17.53 -28.49
CA VAL A 18 -20.86 16.26 -27.77
C VAL A 18 -19.56 16.28 -26.96
N LEU A 19 -19.71 16.10 -25.66
CA LEU A 19 -18.66 15.83 -24.69
C LEU A 19 -17.89 14.58 -25.12
N ALA A 20 -16.57 14.64 -25.17
CA ALA A 20 -15.72 13.45 -25.17
C ALA A 20 -15.22 13.24 -23.74
N VAL A 21 -16.11 12.78 -22.85
CA VAL A 21 -15.64 12.01 -21.69
C VAL A 21 -14.90 10.80 -22.30
N PRO A 22 -13.73 10.35 -21.79
CA PRO A 22 -13.24 9.03 -22.16
C PRO A 22 -14.37 8.06 -21.88
N THR A 23 -14.98 7.55 -22.94
CA THR A 23 -16.11 6.63 -22.82
C THR A 23 -15.60 5.46 -22.01
N ALA A 24 -16.19 5.23 -20.82
CA ALA A 24 -16.13 3.92 -20.23
C ALA A 24 -16.46 2.93 -21.36
N HIS A 25 -15.53 2.02 -21.67
CA HIS A 25 -15.84 0.99 -22.66
C HIS A 25 -17.10 0.31 -22.16
N ALA A 26 -18.16 0.31 -22.98
CA ALA A 26 -19.38 -0.42 -22.65
C ALA A 26 -18.97 -1.87 -22.34
N ALA A 27 -19.54 -2.46 -21.29
CA ALA A 27 -19.27 -3.86 -21.01
C ALA A 27 -19.54 -4.70 -22.26
N THR A 28 -18.55 -5.51 -22.64
CA THR A 28 -18.66 -6.38 -23.81
C THR A 28 -19.53 -7.56 -23.47
N MET A 29 -20.47 -7.91 -24.35
CA MET A 29 -21.27 -9.12 -24.18
C MET A 29 -20.39 -10.39 -24.25
N TYR A 30 -19.33 -10.34 -25.08
CA TYR A 30 -18.45 -11.46 -25.38
C TYR A 30 -16.98 -11.19 -25.02
N PRO A 31 -16.61 -11.06 -23.73
CA PRO A 31 -15.26 -10.66 -23.31
C PRO A 31 -14.14 -11.64 -23.69
N SER A 32 -14.47 -12.93 -23.87
CA SER A 32 -13.56 -13.98 -24.35
C SER A 32 -13.72 -14.30 -25.85
N GLY A 33 -14.47 -13.46 -26.56
CA GLY A 33 -14.85 -13.67 -27.95
C GLY A 33 -16.06 -14.59 -28.14
N VAL A 34 -16.35 -14.89 -29.40
CA VAL A 34 -17.49 -15.71 -29.85
C VAL A 34 -17.01 -17.07 -30.38
N GLY A 35 -17.90 -18.05 -30.45
CA GLY A 35 -17.48 -19.41 -30.78
C GLY A 35 -18.59 -20.41 -31.10
N ALA A 36 -18.17 -21.53 -31.69
CA ALA A 36 -18.99 -22.73 -31.87
C ALA A 36 -18.19 -23.99 -31.51
N ASP A 37 -18.78 -24.86 -30.69
CA ASP A 37 -18.35 -26.23 -30.46
C ASP A 37 -19.19 -27.17 -31.33
N LEU A 38 -18.53 -27.90 -32.22
CA LEU A 38 -19.16 -28.63 -33.31
C LEU A 38 -19.47 -30.07 -32.90
N GLY A 39 -20.61 -30.56 -33.37
CA GLY A 39 -21.11 -31.90 -33.07
C GLY A 39 -22.52 -32.09 -33.62
N PRO A 40 -23.19 -33.22 -33.33
CA PRO A 40 -24.56 -33.47 -33.80
C PRO A 40 -25.57 -32.38 -33.41
N THR A 41 -25.31 -31.70 -32.28
CA THR A 41 -26.01 -30.48 -31.86
C THR A 41 -24.94 -29.49 -31.42
N PRO A 42 -24.53 -28.55 -32.29
CA PRO A 42 -23.51 -27.58 -31.94
C PRO A 42 -23.92 -26.74 -30.72
N THR A 43 -22.94 -26.40 -29.89
CA THR A 43 -23.10 -25.36 -28.86
C THR A 43 -22.51 -24.08 -29.42
N THR A 44 -23.23 -22.97 -29.36
CA THR A 44 -22.86 -21.71 -30.03
C THR A 44 -22.97 -20.53 -29.09
N LEU A 45 -22.15 -19.51 -29.33
CA LEU A 45 -22.17 -18.20 -28.67
C LEU A 45 -21.71 -17.17 -29.71
N GLY A 46 -22.62 -16.34 -30.21
CA GLY A 46 -22.30 -15.31 -31.20
C GLY A 46 -21.74 -15.83 -32.54
N ILE A 47 -21.81 -17.14 -32.81
CA ILE A 47 -21.45 -17.76 -34.09
C ILE A 47 -22.52 -18.76 -34.48
N GLN A 48 -23.03 -18.66 -35.71
CA GLN A 48 -23.93 -19.65 -36.29
C GLN A 48 -23.17 -20.49 -37.34
N PRO A 49 -22.87 -21.78 -37.06
CA PRO A 49 -22.18 -22.65 -38.00
C PRO A 49 -23.15 -23.26 -39.03
N ALA A 50 -22.70 -23.38 -40.28
CA ALA A 50 -23.38 -24.06 -41.38
C ALA A 50 -22.40 -24.88 -42.22
N ALA A 51 -22.91 -25.82 -43.02
CA ALA A 51 -22.08 -26.76 -43.78
C ALA A 51 -22.33 -26.64 -45.29
N GLY A 52 -21.50 -25.85 -45.97
CA GLY A 52 -21.28 -25.92 -47.41
C GLY A 52 -22.50 -25.77 -48.33
N ASP A 53 -22.27 -25.97 -49.62
CA ASP A 53 -23.31 -25.91 -50.67
C ASP A 53 -24.34 -27.05 -50.55
N ASP A 54 -23.94 -28.21 -50.00
CA ASP A 54 -24.83 -29.34 -49.69
C ASP A 54 -24.68 -29.77 -48.23
N PRO A 55 -25.51 -29.25 -47.30
CA PRO A 55 -25.46 -29.61 -45.89
C PRO A 55 -25.74 -31.10 -45.60
N ALA A 56 -26.38 -31.84 -46.52
CA ALA A 56 -26.70 -33.25 -46.30
C ALA A 56 -25.46 -34.15 -46.32
N GLY A 57 -24.35 -33.69 -46.90
CA GLY A 57 -23.09 -34.41 -46.94
C GLY A 57 -22.23 -34.28 -45.67
N LEU A 58 -22.57 -33.36 -44.75
CA LEU A 58 -21.85 -33.12 -43.49
C LEU A 58 -21.78 -34.39 -42.64
N ARG A 59 -20.57 -34.73 -42.19
CA ARG A 59 -20.36 -35.84 -41.25
C ARG A 59 -20.14 -35.30 -39.84
N THR A 60 -20.78 -35.90 -38.86
CA THR A 60 -20.57 -35.57 -37.44
C THR A 60 -20.19 -36.83 -36.66
N GLY A 61 -19.41 -36.67 -35.60
CA GLY A 61 -18.94 -37.80 -34.81
C GLY A 61 -18.21 -37.39 -33.54
N THR A 62 -17.51 -38.35 -32.95
CA THR A 62 -16.61 -38.12 -31.81
C THR A 62 -15.30 -38.84 -32.09
N GLU A 63 -14.19 -38.10 -32.02
CA GLU A 63 -12.85 -38.63 -32.25
C GLU A 63 -11.94 -38.17 -31.09
N GLN A 64 -11.23 -39.11 -30.47
CA GLN A 64 -10.37 -38.85 -29.31
C GLN A 64 -11.06 -38.06 -28.18
N GLY A 65 -12.35 -38.32 -27.96
CA GLY A 65 -13.16 -37.67 -26.92
C GLY A 65 -13.69 -36.28 -27.26
N ARG A 66 -13.48 -35.78 -28.49
CA ARG A 66 -14.03 -34.50 -28.96
C ARG A 66 -15.07 -34.71 -30.05
N THR A 67 -16.20 -34.01 -29.95
CA THR A 67 -17.19 -33.98 -31.02
C THR A 67 -16.69 -33.14 -32.19
N TYR A 68 -17.17 -33.43 -33.41
CA TYR A 68 -16.68 -32.73 -34.60
C TYR A 68 -17.71 -32.64 -35.73
N TRP A 69 -17.44 -31.73 -36.66
CA TRP A 69 -17.96 -31.67 -38.02
C TRP A 69 -16.83 -31.98 -39.01
N GLN A 70 -17.11 -32.80 -40.02
CA GLN A 70 -16.18 -33.15 -41.08
C GLN A 70 -16.83 -32.88 -42.44
N THR A 71 -16.08 -32.19 -43.31
CA THR A 71 -16.51 -31.94 -44.70
C THR A 71 -16.54 -33.26 -45.50
N ASN A 72 -17.26 -33.25 -46.62
CA ASN A 72 -17.39 -34.39 -47.50
C ASN A 72 -17.45 -33.88 -48.94
N GLN A 73 -16.27 -33.60 -49.48
CA GLN A 73 -16.05 -33.10 -50.84
C GLN A 73 -16.78 -33.98 -51.87
N ALA A 74 -16.77 -35.30 -51.68
CA ALA A 74 -17.42 -36.26 -52.57
C ALA A 74 -18.96 -36.16 -52.57
N ALA A 75 -19.56 -35.62 -51.51
CA ALA A 75 -20.99 -35.39 -51.40
C ALA A 75 -21.38 -33.91 -51.58
N GLY A 76 -20.47 -33.04 -52.02
CA GLY A 76 -20.74 -31.62 -52.27
C GLY A 76 -20.59 -30.70 -51.06
N THR A 77 -20.21 -31.21 -49.88
CA THR A 77 -19.94 -30.40 -48.68
C THR A 77 -18.45 -30.04 -48.62
N GLY A 78 -18.01 -29.07 -49.42
CA GLY A 78 -16.58 -28.73 -49.56
C GLY A 78 -15.97 -27.88 -48.45
N TYR A 79 -16.81 -27.15 -47.68
CA TYR A 79 -16.36 -26.18 -46.69
C TYR A 79 -17.38 -26.05 -45.55
N LEU A 80 -16.98 -25.40 -44.45
CA LEU A 80 -17.82 -25.04 -43.32
C LEU A 80 -17.90 -23.51 -43.22
N GLU A 81 -19.08 -22.97 -42.92
CA GLU A 81 -19.36 -21.55 -42.80
C GLU A 81 -19.70 -21.18 -41.36
N PHE A 82 -19.35 -19.95 -41.00
CA PHE A 82 -19.57 -19.37 -39.68
C PHE A 82 -20.01 -17.92 -39.88
N ASP A 83 -21.27 -17.67 -39.57
CA ASP A 83 -21.88 -16.32 -39.53
C ASP A 83 -21.67 -15.75 -38.12
N VAL A 84 -21.14 -14.52 -38.03
CA VAL A 84 -20.77 -13.90 -36.77
C VAL A 84 -21.86 -12.93 -36.35
N ASP A 85 -22.25 -12.98 -35.08
CA ASP A 85 -23.23 -12.05 -34.54
C ASP A 85 -22.75 -10.60 -34.72
N HIS A 86 -23.55 -9.79 -35.40
CA HIS A 86 -23.21 -8.40 -35.70
C HIS A 86 -23.06 -7.54 -34.44
N ASP A 87 -23.72 -7.93 -33.34
CA ASP A 87 -23.51 -7.28 -32.05
C ASP A 87 -22.05 -7.39 -31.58
N TYR A 88 -21.41 -8.54 -31.81
CA TYR A 88 -19.98 -8.71 -31.50
C TYR A 88 -19.10 -7.88 -32.43
N VAL A 89 -19.45 -7.80 -33.72
CA VAL A 89 -18.72 -7.01 -34.72
C VAL A 89 -18.77 -5.52 -34.38
N ASP A 90 -19.93 -5.02 -33.96
CA ASP A 90 -20.12 -3.64 -33.52
C ASP A 90 -19.37 -3.33 -32.21
N GLU A 91 -19.20 -4.31 -31.33
CA GLU A 91 -18.50 -4.17 -30.03
C GLU A 91 -16.97 -4.10 -30.15
N ILE A 92 -16.34 -4.90 -31.02
CA ILE A 92 -14.89 -5.12 -30.96
C ILE A 92 -14.03 -3.93 -31.39
N GLY A 93 -14.56 -3.00 -32.21
CA GLY A 93 -13.91 -1.73 -32.56
C GLY A 93 -12.46 -1.81 -33.11
N THR A 94 -11.99 -2.99 -33.48
CA THR A 94 -10.60 -3.29 -33.86
C THR A 94 -10.55 -4.23 -35.06
N ASP A 95 -9.52 -4.07 -35.89
CA ASP A 95 -9.24 -4.96 -37.02
C ASP A 95 -8.30 -6.12 -36.63
N ASP A 96 -7.78 -6.14 -35.39
CA ASP A 96 -6.92 -7.19 -34.85
C ASP A 96 -7.75 -8.40 -34.37
N VAL A 97 -8.29 -9.16 -35.32
CA VAL A 97 -9.13 -10.33 -35.07
C VAL A 97 -8.38 -11.63 -35.29
N LEU A 98 -8.45 -12.52 -34.30
CA LEU A 98 -7.84 -13.84 -34.34
C LEU A 98 -8.93 -14.91 -34.42
N VAL A 99 -8.86 -15.76 -35.44
CA VAL A 99 -9.70 -16.95 -35.56
C VAL A 99 -8.91 -18.16 -35.13
N THR A 100 -9.40 -18.85 -34.11
CA THR A 100 -8.79 -20.07 -33.59
C THR A 100 -9.65 -21.26 -33.97
N VAL A 101 -9.05 -22.24 -34.66
CA VAL A 101 -9.74 -23.45 -35.11
C VAL A 101 -9.11 -24.66 -34.45
N THR A 102 -9.93 -25.47 -33.78
CA THR A 102 -9.50 -26.78 -33.29
C THR A 102 -9.78 -27.82 -34.36
N TYR A 103 -8.73 -28.40 -34.95
CA TYR A 103 -8.84 -29.34 -36.07
C TYR A 103 -8.07 -30.63 -35.78
N LEU A 104 -8.51 -31.73 -36.40
CA LEU A 104 -7.76 -32.98 -36.39
C LEU A 104 -6.70 -32.91 -37.48
N ASP A 105 -5.42 -32.94 -37.09
CA ASP A 105 -4.29 -32.84 -38.02
C ASP A 105 -4.04 -34.16 -38.74
N SER A 106 -4.88 -34.47 -39.73
CA SER A 106 -4.82 -35.68 -40.54
C SER A 106 -4.59 -35.35 -42.02
N GLY A 107 -3.63 -36.03 -42.65
CA GLY A 107 -3.23 -35.83 -44.05
C GLY A 107 -2.16 -34.74 -44.23
N SER A 108 -1.78 -34.53 -45.49
CA SER A 108 -0.70 -33.61 -45.92
C SER A 108 -1.22 -32.40 -46.73
N GLY A 109 -2.46 -31.97 -46.46
CA GLY A 109 -3.10 -30.84 -47.11
C GLY A 109 -2.91 -29.53 -46.34
N THR A 110 -3.80 -28.57 -46.59
CA THR A 110 -3.86 -27.29 -45.88
C THR A 110 -5.20 -27.15 -45.17
N LEU A 111 -5.21 -26.31 -44.14
CA LEU A 111 -6.42 -25.75 -43.55
C LEU A 111 -6.51 -24.29 -43.99
N ASP A 112 -7.46 -24.02 -44.88
CA ASP A 112 -7.63 -22.74 -45.56
C ASP A 112 -8.79 -21.98 -44.91
N LEU A 113 -8.62 -20.67 -44.71
CA LEU A 113 -9.66 -19.80 -44.16
C LEU A 113 -9.88 -18.60 -45.09
N GLN A 114 -11.14 -18.40 -45.49
CA GLN A 114 -11.61 -17.21 -46.20
C GLN A 114 -12.53 -16.40 -45.29
N TYR A 115 -12.55 -15.08 -45.45
CA TYR A 115 -13.37 -14.20 -44.63
C TYR A 115 -13.88 -12.96 -45.38
N ASP A 116 -14.98 -12.38 -44.90
CA ASP A 116 -15.53 -11.12 -45.38
C ASP A 116 -14.70 -9.94 -44.83
N ALA A 117 -13.75 -9.45 -45.63
CA ALA A 117 -12.98 -8.24 -45.34
C ALA A 117 -13.66 -6.99 -45.93
N LYS A 118 -13.48 -5.80 -45.34
CA LYS A 118 -14.12 -4.54 -45.79
C LYS A 118 -13.94 -4.34 -47.30
N ALA A 119 -12.70 -4.46 -47.77
CA ALA A 119 -12.35 -4.29 -49.17
C ALA A 119 -12.68 -5.50 -50.07
N ASN A 120 -12.60 -6.73 -49.54
CA ASN A 120 -12.79 -7.96 -50.30
C ASN A 120 -13.70 -8.95 -49.55
N PRO A 121 -14.94 -9.18 -50.03
CA PRO A 121 -15.89 -10.13 -49.44
C PRO A 121 -15.41 -11.57 -49.29
N GLN A 122 -14.35 -11.96 -50.03
CA GLN A 122 -13.77 -13.30 -49.98
C GLN A 122 -12.25 -13.16 -49.94
N GLN A 123 -11.74 -12.72 -48.80
CA GLN A 123 -10.31 -12.54 -48.55
C GLN A 123 -9.72 -13.83 -47.98
N ASP A 124 -8.62 -14.31 -48.55
CA ASP A 124 -7.89 -15.46 -48.02
C ASP A 124 -6.99 -15.03 -46.86
N ALA A 125 -7.00 -15.80 -45.77
CA ALA A 125 -6.01 -15.74 -44.69
C ALA A 125 -4.77 -16.57 -45.03
N THR A 126 -3.74 -16.55 -44.17
CA THR A 126 -2.57 -17.42 -44.37
C THR A 126 -2.91 -18.86 -43.99
N ASP A 127 -2.77 -19.78 -44.95
CA ASP A 127 -3.10 -21.20 -44.76
C ASP A 127 -2.22 -21.89 -43.70
N ILE A 128 -2.80 -22.83 -42.97
CA ILE A 128 -2.08 -23.69 -42.02
C ILE A 128 -1.78 -25.02 -42.69
N GLN A 129 -0.50 -25.40 -42.72
CA GLN A 129 -0.08 -26.69 -43.29
C GLN A 129 -0.40 -27.84 -42.32
N LEU A 130 -1.05 -28.88 -42.84
CA LEU A 130 -1.28 -30.12 -42.09
C LEU A 130 0.00 -30.96 -42.09
N THR A 131 0.27 -31.59 -40.95
CA THR A 131 1.51 -32.36 -40.71
C THR A 131 1.24 -33.84 -40.42
N ASP A 132 -0.01 -34.29 -40.59
CA ASP A 132 -0.45 -35.67 -40.43
C ASP A 132 -0.09 -36.31 -39.07
N THR A 133 -0.18 -35.55 -37.98
CA THR A 133 0.11 -36.10 -36.64
C THR A 133 -1.01 -36.96 -36.07
N ALA A 134 -2.19 -36.97 -36.70
CA ALA A 134 -3.41 -37.63 -36.24
C ALA A 134 -3.82 -37.21 -34.81
N THR A 135 -3.50 -35.98 -34.40
CA THR A 135 -3.87 -35.40 -33.10
C THR A 135 -4.66 -34.11 -33.27
N TRP A 136 -5.49 -33.78 -32.28
CA TRP A 136 -6.17 -32.49 -32.25
C TRP A 136 -5.17 -31.36 -32.04
N LYS A 137 -5.17 -30.39 -32.95
CA LYS A 137 -4.34 -29.19 -32.90
C LYS A 137 -5.20 -27.93 -32.90
N THR A 138 -4.57 -26.83 -32.53
CA THR A 138 -5.15 -25.50 -32.54
C THR A 138 -4.43 -24.67 -33.59
N GLY A 139 -5.16 -24.29 -34.65
CA GLY A 139 -4.69 -23.37 -35.68
C GLY A 139 -5.14 -21.95 -35.37
N VAL A 140 -4.29 -20.96 -35.63
CA VAL A 140 -4.60 -19.55 -35.40
C VAL A 140 -4.43 -18.78 -36.71
N PHE A 141 -5.50 -18.13 -37.16
CA PHE A 141 -5.51 -17.23 -38.32
C PHE A 141 -5.60 -15.79 -37.82
N SER A 142 -4.70 -14.94 -38.30
CA SER A 142 -4.78 -13.50 -38.07
C SER A 142 -5.52 -12.87 -39.24
N LEU A 143 -6.60 -12.16 -38.95
CA LEU A 143 -7.37 -11.42 -39.94
C LEU A 143 -6.98 -9.95 -39.89
N THR A 144 -7.16 -9.26 -41.00
CA THR A 144 -6.93 -7.82 -41.12
C THR A 144 -8.05 -7.20 -41.94
N ASP A 145 -8.43 -5.96 -41.65
CA ASP A 145 -9.47 -5.25 -42.42
C ASP A 145 -10.81 -6.00 -42.44
N ILE A 146 -11.24 -6.57 -41.31
CA ILE A 146 -12.48 -7.36 -41.24
C ILE A 146 -13.72 -6.52 -41.57
N GLY A 147 -14.60 -7.04 -42.41
CA GLY A 147 -15.90 -6.44 -42.73
C GLY A 147 -17.03 -7.08 -41.96
N PHE A 148 -17.07 -8.41 -41.96
CA PHE A 148 -18.11 -9.25 -41.33
C PHE A 148 -19.54 -8.70 -41.56
N THR A 149 -19.87 -8.57 -42.84
CA THR A 149 -21.12 -7.99 -43.34
C THR A 149 -21.94 -9.03 -44.12
N ASN A 150 -21.68 -10.32 -43.89
CA ASN A 150 -22.37 -11.46 -44.48
C ASN A 150 -22.26 -11.53 -46.01
N ARG A 151 -21.17 -11.00 -46.59
CA ARG A 151 -20.95 -11.02 -48.06
C ARG A 151 -20.27 -12.28 -48.56
N LEU A 152 -19.97 -13.25 -47.69
CA LEU A 152 -19.43 -14.57 -48.03
C LEU A 152 -20.53 -15.64 -48.01
N GLY A 153 -21.60 -15.43 -48.80
CA GLY A 153 -22.71 -16.39 -48.89
C GLY A 153 -23.63 -16.42 -47.67
N ASP A 154 -23.98 -15.24 -47.13
CA ASP A 154 -24.70 -15.05 -45.87
C ASP A 154 -23.90 -15.46 -44.60
N ALA A 155 -22.60 -15.74 -44.74
CA ALA A 155 -21.64 -15.97 -43.65
C ALA A 155 -20.48 -14.97 -43.69
N ASP A 156 -19.62 -15.00 -42.66
CA ASP A 156 -18.46 -14.12 -42.52
C ASP A 156 -17.12 -14.85 -42.60
N VAL A 157 -17.08 -16.12 -42.18
CA VAL A 157 -15.87 -16.95 -42.19
C VAL A 157 -16.19 -18.30 -42.83
N ARG A 158 -15.28 -18.76 -43.68
CA ARG A 158 -15.33 -20.07 -44.33
C ARG A 158 -14.03 -20.82 -44.09
N VAL A 159 -14.13 -22.08 -43.68
CA VAL A 159 -12.97 -22.96 -43.46
C VAL A 159 -13.06 -24.17 -44.40
N SER A 160 -11.97 -24.50 -45.09
CA SER A 160 -11.90 -25.61 -46.05
C SER A 160 -10.54 -26.31 -46.05
N GLY A 161 -10.42 -27.44 -46.74
CA GLY A 161 -9.15 -28.17 -46.92
C GLY A 161 -8.65 -28.18 -48.36
N GLY A 162 -8.97 -27.14 -49.13
CA GLY A 162 -8.80 -27.13 -50.58
C GLY A 162 -9.58 -28.25 -51.27
N SER A 163 -8.89 -29.32 -51.67
CA SER A 163 -9.50 -30.53 -52.28
C SER A 163 -9.66 -31.72 -51.32
N ALA A 164 -9.24 -31.58 -50.07
CA ALA A 164 -9.36 -32.61 -49.04
C ALA A 164 -10.52 -32.33 -48.06
N ASP A 165 -10.97 -33.38 -47.39
CA ASP A 165 -11.90 -33.27 -46.26
C ASP A 165 -11.14 -32.79 -45.01
N ILE A 166 -11.73 -31.88 -44.24
CA ILE A 166 -11.22 -31.37 -42.96
C ILE A 166 -12.16 -31.77 -41.83
N THR A 167 -11.60 -31.94 -40.62
CA THR A 167 -12.35 -32.32 -39.42
C THR A 167 -12.14 -31.28 -38.33
N LEU A 168 -13.19 -30.54 -37.96
CA LEU A 168 -13.15 -29.44 -37.00
C LEU A 168 -13.97 -29.79 -35.75
N ALA A 169 -13.39 -29.57 -34.57
CA ALA A 169 -14.10 -29.69 -33.29
C ALA A 169 -14.68 -28.35 -32.83
N SER A 170 -14.00 -27.24 -33.11
CA SER A 170 -14.45 -25.93 -32.68
C SER A 170 -13.86 -24.80 -33.51
N LEU A 171 -14.55 -23.66 -33.51
CA LEU A 171 -14.05 -22.38 -33.99
C LEU A 171 -14.30 -21.31 -32.91
N ARG A 172 -13.33 -20.42 -32.73
CA ARG A 172 -13.40 -19.24 -31.87
C ARG A 172 -12.95 -18.01 -32.65
N ILE A 173 -13.59 -16.89 -32.40
CA ILE A 173 -13.17 -15.58 -32.91
C ILE A 173 -12.99 -14.68 -31.69
N SER A 174 -11.77 -14.19 -31.52
CA SER A 174 -11.36 -13.38 -30.36
C SER A 174 -10.57 -12.16 -30.83
N THR A 175 -10.55 -11.11 -30.04
CA THR A 175 -9.75 -9.91 -30.29
C THR A 175 -8.75 -9.68 -29.17
N ALA A 176 -7.73 -8.89 -29.46
CA ALA A 176 -6.78 -8.47 -28.43
C ALA A 176 -7.46 -7.52 -27.43
N GLY A 177 -7.73 -8.01 -26.21
CA GLY A 177 -8.30 -7.20 -25.13
C GLY A 177 -7.25 -6.41 -24.33
N ALA A 178 -5.97 -6.75 -24.49
CA ALA A 178 -4.87 -5.97 -23.95
C ALA A 178 -3.76 -5.82 -25.00
N SER A 179 -3.14 -4.64 -25.07
CA SER A 179 -2.04 -4.34 -25.98
C SER A 179 -1.08 -3.29 -25.43
N VAL A 180 0.11 -3.25 -26.02
CA VAL A 180 1.05 -2.14 -25.84
C VAL A 180 1.78 -1.88 -27.15
N GLN A 181 1.87 -0.61 -27.53
CA GLN A 181 2.79 -0.15 -28.57
C GLN A 181 4.07 0.34 -27.89
N LEU A 182 5.20 -0.24 -28.27
CA LEU A 182 6.51 0.05 -27.68
C LEU A 182 7.18 1.23 -28.40
N GLY A 183 8.08 1.90 -27.67
CA GLY A 183 8.77 3.09 -28.14
C GLY A 183 9.39 3.86 -26.98
N ALA A 184 9.96 5.04 -27.25
CA ALA A 184 10.52 5.90 -26.20
C ALA A 184 9.50 6.24 -25.10
N THR A 185 8.23 6.35 -25.47
CA THR A 185 7.09 6.44 -24.56
C THR A 185 6.06 5.39 -24.99
N PRO A 186 6.00 4.22 -24.32
CA PRO A 186 5.05 3.18 -24.67
C PRO A 186 3.60 3.64 -24.53
N VAL A 187 2.76 3.28 -25.50
CA VAL A 187 1.30 3.50 -25.44
C VAL A 187 0.67 2.21 -24.91
N GLN A 188 0.28 2.22 -23.64
CA GLN A 188 -0.24 1.06 -22.92
C GLN A 188 -1.78 1.00 -23.02
N ASN A 189 -2.31 -0.19 -23.28
CA ASN A 189 -3.73 -0.49 -23.17
C ASN A 189 -3.91 -1.85 -22.47
N GLY A 190 -3.87 -1.86 -21.14
CA GLY A 190 -3.99 -3.11 -20.37
C GLY A 190 -2.74 -3.99 -20.34
N ILE A 191 -1.60 -3.53 -20.89
CA ILE A 191 -0.27 -4.15 -20.71
C ILE A 191 0.72 -3.09 -20.26
N SER A 192 1.37 -3.32 -19.11
CA SER A 192 2.49 -2.52 -18.63
C SER A 192 3.82 -3.19 -18.95
N PRO A 193 4.64 -2.60 -19.84
CA PRO A 193 5.92 -3.18 -20.22
C PRO A 193 7.04 -2.75 -19.26
N ARG A 194 8.01 -3.63 -19.01
CA ARG A 194 9.28 -3.31 -18.33
C ARG A 194 10.46 -3.84 -19.14
N ALA A 195 11.43 -2.97 -19.40
CA ALA A 195 12.63 -3.31 -20.16
C ALA A 195 13.67 -3.98 -19.27
N GLY A 196 13.84 -5.30 -19.43
CA GLY A 196 14.86 -6.09 -18.74
C GLY A 196 14.80 -6.03 -17.21
N ASP A 197 15.90 -6.47 -16.61
CA ASP A 197 16.18 -6.25 -15.19
C ASP A 197 16.85 -4.88 -14.98
N ASP A 198 17.43 -4.31 -16.04
CA ASP A 198 17.90 -2.93 -16.12
C ASP A 198 17.43 -2.29 -17.44
N ALA A 199 16.76 -1.14 -17.33
CA ALA A 199 16.22 -0.38 -18.44
C ALA A 199 17.23 0.66 -19.01
N SER A 200 18.37 0.88 -18.35
CA SER A 200 19.38 1.88 -18.75
C SER A 200 20.01 1.60 -20.12
N HIS A 201 19.91 0.35 -20.58
CA HIS A 201 20.43 -0.13 -21.86
C HIS A 201 19.34 -0.40 -22.90
N LEU A 202 18.09 0.01 -22.63
CA LEU A 202 17.02 -0.14 -23.59
C LEU A 202 17.28 0.73 -24.83
N ILE A 203 17.37 0.08 -25.99
CA ILE A 203 17.42 0.76 -27.27
C ILE A 203 15.99 1.00 -27.75
N THR A 204 15.67 2.24 -28.08
CA THR A 204 14.40 2.61 -28.73
C THR A 204 14.65 3.31 -30.05
N GLY A 205 13.70 3.19 -30.98
CA GLY A 205 13.81 3.85 -32.28
C GLY A 205 12.50 3.81 -33.05
N VAL A 206 12.54 4.29 -34.28
CA VAL A 206 11.44 4.21 -35.24
C VAL A 206 11.98 3.56 -36.52
N GLN A 207 11.33 2.49 -36.97
CA GLN A 207 11.66 1.77 -38.20
C GLN A 207 10.38 1.63 -39.03
N ASP A 208 10.42 2.12 -40.27
CA ASP A 208 9.27 2.14 -41.20
C ASP A 208 8.00 2.76 -40.58
N GLY A 209 8.19 3.86 -39.83
CA GLY A 209 7.11 4.59 -39.16
C GLY A 209 6.57 3.95 -37.88
N ARG A 210 7.08 2.78 -37.47
CA ARG A 210 6.71 2.10 -36.22
C ARG A 210 7.78 2.30 -35.16
N ALA A 211 7.39 2.80 -33.99
CA ALA A 211 8.28 2.85 -32.83
C ALA A 211 8.56 1.43 -32.30
N TYR A 212 9.73 1.22 -31.69
CA TYR A 212 10.14 -0.09 -31.18
C TYR A 212 11.02 -0.02 -29.94
N TRP A 213 11.07 -1.15 -29.23
CA TRP A 213 12.12 -1.52 -28.29
C TRP A 213 13.04 -2.56 -28.92
N GLN A 214 14.34 -2.47 -28.66
CA GLN A 214 15.33 -3.44 -29.13
C GLN A 214 16.16 -3.96 -27.95
N THR A 215 16.37 -5.28 -27.95
CA THR A 215 17.30 -5.93 -27.01
C THR A 215 18.73 -5.47 -27.28
N ASP A 216 19.58 -5.53 -26.25
CA ASP A 216 21.00 -5.19 -26.40
C ASP A 216 21.87 -6.22 -25.68
N HIS A 217 22.24 -7.28 -26.40
CA HIS A 217 23.13 -8.32 -25.89
C HIS A 217 24.59 -7.84 -25.78
N SER A 218 24.93 -6.66 -26.31
CA SER A 218 26.27 -6.08 -26.18
C SER A 218 26.48 -5.30 -24.88
N ALA A 219 25.39 -4.98 -24.16
CA ALA A 219 25.43 -4.27 -22.89
C ALA A 219 26.04 -5.14 -21.75
N PRO A 220 26.78 -4.54 -20.81
CA PRO A 220 27.28 -5.25 -19.63
C PRO A 220 26.13 -5.76 -18.76
N SER A 221 26.30 -6.93 -18.14
CA SER A 221 25.29 -7.52 -17.25
C SER A 221 25.04 -6.65 -16.01
N PRO A 222 23.78 -6.44 -15.58
CA PRO A 222 22.55 -6.94 -16.21
C PRO A 222 22.17 -6.14 -17.48
N GLY A 223 22.12 -6.81 -18.63
CA GLY A 223 21.74 -6.18 -19.91
C GLY A 223 20.23 -6.26 -20.18
N THR A 224 19.72 -5.48 -21.13
CA THR A 224 18.31 -5.52 -21.56
C THR A 224 18.06 -6.67 -22.54
N ASN A 225 18.15 -7.91 -22.04
CA ASN A 225 18.00 -9.14 -22.84
C ASN A 225 16.57 -9.68 -22.88
N PHE A 226 15.67 -9.12 -22.08
CA PHE A 226 14.27 -9.53 -21.95
C PHE A 226 13.35 -8.32 -21.96
N PHE A 227 12.11 -8.51 -22.40
CA PHE A 227 11.03 -7.53 -22.20
C PHE A 227 9.93 -8.18 -21.38
N TYR A 228 9.72 -7.69 -20.17
CA TYR A 228 8.63 -8.13 -19.30
C TYR A 228 7.33 -7.42 -19.69
N MET A 229 6.24 -8.17 -19.65
CA MET A 229 4.89 -7.68 -19.90
C MET A 229 4.01 -8.09 -18.72
N ASN A 230 3.35 -7.11 -18.09
CA ASN A 230 2.33 -7.34 -17.08
C ASN A 230 0.96 -7.00 -17.66
N VAL A 231 0.11 -7.99 -17.82
CA VAL A 231 -1.27 -7.80 -18.26
C VAL A 231 -2.06 -7.28 -17.07
N ALA A 232 -3.05 -6.43 -17.30
CA ALA A 232 -3.90 -5.95 -16.23
C ALA A 232 -4.72 -7.11 -15.64
N ASP A 233 -4.64 -7.33 -14.32
CA ASP A 233 -5.41 -8.36 -13.61
C ASP A 233 -6.92 -8.21 -13.79
N THR A 234 -7.39 -6.99 -14.08
CA THR A 234 -8.80 -6.72 -14.42
C THR A 234 -9.24 -7.33 -15.76
N TYR A 235 -8.29 -7.71 -16.61
CA TYR A 235 -8.52 -8.40 -17.87
C TYR A 235 -8.20 -9.90 -17.78
N LEU A 236 -7.01 -10.25 -17.26
CA LEU A 236 -6.56 -11.63 -17.13
C LEU A 236 -5.82 -11.83 -15.82
N TYR A 237 -6.39 -12.62 -14.91
CA TYR A 237 -5.72 -13.09 -13.69
C TYR A 237 -6.23 -14.48 -13.30
N ASP A 238 -5.33 -15.33 -12.84
CA ASP A 238 -5.59 -16.75 -12.51
C ASP A 238 -6.34 -17.51 -13.61
N ASN A 239 -6.07 -17.16 -14.86
CA ASN A 239 -6.75 -17.70 -16.03
C ASN A 239 -6.48 -19.21 -16.19
N ARG A 240 -7.44 -19.93 -16.77
CA ARG A 240 -7.33 -21.38 -17.08
C ARG A 240 -7.64 -21.69 -18.55
N SER A 241 -7.90 -20.66 -19.34
CA SER A 241 -8.25 -20.75 -20.75
C SER A 241 -7.05 -20.50 -21.66
N LEU A 242 -7.20 -20.77 -22.95
CA LEU A 242 -6.19 -20.47 -23.94
C LEU A 242 -5.96 -18.95 -24.01
N VAL A 243 -4.68 -18.55 -23.97
CA VAL A 243 -4.25 -17.17 -24.18
C VAL A 243 -3.43 -17.09 -25.45
N LEU A 244 -3.72 -16.11 -26.30
CA LEU A 244 -2.93 -15.81 -27.49
C LEU A 244 -2.07 -14.58 -27.22
N VAL A 245 -0.77 -14.67 -27.54
CA VAL A 245 0.17 -13.56 -27.42
C VAL A 245 0.78 -13.27 -28.79
N SER A 246 0.40 -12.14 -29.38
CA SER A 246 0.90 -11.68 -30.68
C SER A 246 2.02 -10.67 -30.51
N ILE A 247 3.15 -10.90 -31.19
CA ILE A 247 4.35 -10.06 -31.15
C ILE A 247 4.61 -9.49 -32.55
N ASP A 248 4.60 -8.16 -32.69
CA ASP A 248 5.06 -7.47 -33.90
C ASP A 248 6.57 -7.27 -33.82
N TYR A 249 7.32 -8.06 -34.61
CA TYR A 249 8.79 -8.05 -34.63
C TYR A 249 9.33 -7.63 -36.00
N PHE A 250 10.54 -7.08 -36.02
CA PHE A 250 11.23 -6.75 -37.27
C PHE A 250 12.08 -7.94 -37.71
N ASP A 251 11.79 -8.50 -38.89
CA ASP A 251 12.47 -9.69 -39.43
C ASP A 251 13.85 -9.35 -40.00
N GLU A 252 14.84 -9.17 -39.13
CA GLU A 252 16.20 -8.74 -39.48
C GLU A 252 17.30 -9.62 -38.84
N GLY A 253 18.29 -10.01 -39.64
CA GLY A 253 19.51 -10.67 -39.15
C GLY A 253 19.39 -12.17 -38.86
N SER A 254 18.26 -12.81 -39.17
CA SER A 254 18.01 -14.25 -38.99
C SER A 254 18.11 -14.72 -37.54
N GLY A 255 17.42 -14.01 -36.64
CA GLY A 255 17.40 -14.27 -35.22
C GLY A 255 16.35 -15.30 -34.77
N GLN A 256 16.11 -15.34 -33.47
CA GLN A 256 15.07 -16.17 -32.86
C GLN A 256 14.49 -15.51 -31.60
N PHE A 257 13.28 -15.87 -31.22
CA PHE A 257 12.68 -15.45 -29.95
C PHE A 257 11.61 -16.43 -29.46
N GLY A 258 11.31 -16.37 -28.16
CA GLY A 258 10.25 -17.12 -27.50
C GLY A 258 9.70 -16.35 -26.30
N LEU A 259 8.78 -16.98 -25.57
CA LEU A 259 8.19 -16.48 -24.34
C LEU A 259 8.53 -17.38 -23.16
N HIS A 260 8.83 -16.74 -22.04
CA HIS A 260 8.65 -17.35 -20.73
C HIS A 260 7.35 -16.80 -20.13
N TYR A 261 6.40 -17.64 -19.75
CA TYR A 261 5.08 -17.21 -19.28
C TYR A 261 4.68 -17.88 -17.96
N ASP A 262 3.84 -17.20 -17.18
CA ASP A 262 3.29 -17.70 -15.93
C ASP A 262 2.26 -18.82 -16.19
N SER A 263 2.53 -20.02 -15.69
CA SER A 263 1.68 -21.21 -15.87
C SER A 263 1.37 -21.92 -14.53
N PRO A 264 0.40 -22.85 -14.47
CA PRO A 264 0.14 -23.63 -13.26
C PRO A 264 1.35 -24.51 -12.90
N GLY A 265 1.54 -24.74 -11.60
CA GLY A 265 2.54 -25.67 -11.07
C GLY A 265 3.58 -24.98 -10.18
N ASP A 266 3.82 -25.57 -9.00
CA ASP A 266 4.69 -24.93 -8.01
C ASP A 266 6.19 -25.19 -8.18
N THR A 267 6.54 -26.16 -9.02
CA THR A 267 7.91 -26.65 -9.20
C THR A 267 8.68 -25.98 -10.33
N ILE A 268 8.08 -24.99 -11.00
CA ILE A 268 8.68 -24.31 -12.15
C ILE A 268 9.58 -23.16 -11.62
N PRO A 269 10.89 -23.13 -11.95
CA PRO A 269 11.79 -22.05 -11.54
C PRO A 269 11.24 -20.68 -11.95
N GLU A 270 11.23 -19.71 -11.02
CA GLU A 270 10.69 -18.36 -11.24
C GLU A 270 9.23 -18.34 -11.75
N LYS A 271 8.51 -19.47 -11.67
CA LYS A 271 7.17 -19.70 -12.25
C LYS A 271 7.09 -19.52 -13.78
N PHE A 272 8.21 -19.59 -14.49
CA PHE A 272 8.31 -19.44 -15.95
C PHE A 272 8.24 -20.76 -16.72
N LYS A 273 7.19 -20.97 -17.50
CA LYS A 273 7.12 -22.03 -18.53
C LYS A 273 7.56 -21.50 -19.89
N ASN A 274 8.32 -22.30 -20.63
CA ASN A 274 8.75 -21.96 -21.98
C ASN A 274 7.61 -22.15 -22.99
N SER A 275 7.46 -21.21 -23.92
CA SER A 275 6.75 -21.42 -25.18
C SER A 275 7.64 -22.17 -26.18
N GLU A 276 7.13 -22.36 -27.40
CA GLU A 276 7.97 -22.66 -28.56
C GLU A 276 8.91 -21.48 -28.89
N VAL A 277 9.98 -21.75 -29.64
CA VAL A 277 10.94 -20.75 -30.11
C VAL A 277 10.80 -20.56 -31.61
N ILE A 278 10.62 -19.31 -32.02
CA ILE A 278 10.45 -18.90 -33.40
C ILE A 278 11.77 -18.46 -33.98
N ARG A 279 12.12 -19.01 -35.15
CA ARG A 279 13.27 -18.60 -35.94
C ARG A 279 12.78 -17.78 -37.12
N TYR A 280 13.35 -16.60 -37.30
CA TYR A 280 12.99 -15.69 -38.38
C TYR A 280 14.17 -15.48 -39.34
N GLY A 281 13.92 -14.83 -40.47
CA GLY A 281 14.88 -14.62 -41.55
C GLY A 281 15.48 -13.22 -41.54
N ASP A 282 15.64 -12.63 -42.73
CA ASP A 282 16.17 -11.27 -42.90
C ASP A 282 15.38 -10.54 -44.00
N THR A 283 14.04 -10.61 -43.96
CA THR A 283 13.23 -9.94 -44.98
C THR A 283 13.18 -8.43 -44.81
N LYS A 284 13.61 -7.90 -43.65
CA LYS A 284 13.63 -6.48 -43.28
C LYS A 284 12.26 -5.85 -43.38
N THR A 285 11.26 -6.59 -42.92
CA THR A 285 9.87 -6.16 -42.86
C THR A 285 9.32 -6.50 -41.48
N TRP A 286 8.40 -5.68 -41.00
CA TRP A 286 7.61 -6.02 -39.82
C TRP A 286 6.77 -7.27 -40.08
N LYS A 287 6.81 -8.21 -39.14
CA LYS A 287 6.01 -9.44 -39.14
C LYS A 287 5.35 -9.61 -37.77
N THR A 288 4.29 -10.40 -37.75
CA THR A 288 3.61 -10.77 -36.51
C THR A 288 3.70 -12.29 -36.32
N TYR A 289 3.97 -12.72 -35.10
CA TYR A 289 3.82 -14.11 -34.71
C TYR A 289 2.92 -14.21 -33.48
N THR A 290 2.05 -15.20 -33.44
CA THR A 290 1.08 -15.41 -32.35
C THR A 290 1.35 -16.73 -31.64
N PHE A 291 1.72 -16.67 -30.37
CA PHE A 291 1.87 -17.84 -29.51
C PHE A 291 0.52 -18.26 -28.95
N ALA A 292 0.22 -19.55 -29.00
CA ALA A 292 -0.93 -20.16 -28.36
C ALA A 292 -0.53 -20.80 -27.03
N LEU A 293 -0.92 -20.19 -25.90
CA LEU A 293 -0.53 -20.59 -24.55
C LEU A 293 -1.73 -21.29 -23.86
N PRO A 294 -1.77 -22.64 -23.82
CA PRO A 294 -2.95 -23.39 -23.40
C PRO A 294 -3.23 -23.33 -21.89
N ASP A 295 -2.25 -22.88 -21.10
CA ASP A 295 -2.27 -22.88 -19.65
C ASP A 295 -1.58 -21.63 -19.07
N ALA A 296 -1.78 -20.45 -19.65
CA ALA A 296 -1.25 -19.21 -19.07
C ALA A 296 -2.15 -18.70 -17.94
N VAL A 297 -1.65 -18.60 -16.71
CA VAL A 297 -2.44 -18.16 -15.54
C VAL A 297 -2.39 -16.67 -15.29
N MET A 298 -1.31 -15.98 -15.71
CA MET A 298 -1.14 -14.53 -15.60
C MET A 298 -1.40 -14.00 -14.18
N THR A 299 -0.61 -14.47 -13.20
CA THR A 299 -0.78 -14.12 -11.78
C THR A 299 0.33 -13.20 -11.26
N ASN A 300 1.02 -12.48 -12.14
CA ASN A 300 2.13 -11.58 -11.81
C ASN A 300 3.32 -12.23 -11.11
N ARG A 301 3.40 -13.58 -11.08
CA ARG A 301 4.44 -14.32 -10.33
C ARG A 301 5.80 -14.36 -11.04
N SER A 302 5.84 -13.87 -12.27
CA SER A 302 7.00 -13.91 -13.17
C SER A 302 7.85 -12.64 -13.05
N ASN A 303 8.53 -12.46 -11.91
CA ASN A 303 9.29 -11.25 -11.55
C ASN A 303 8.48 -9.95 -11.58
N GLY A 304 7.22 -10.03 -11.12
CA GLY A 304 6.26 -8.91 -11.14
C GLY A 304 5.66 -8.61 -12.51
N GLY A 305 5.89 -9.50 -13.49
CA GLY A 305 5.20 -9.54 -14.78
C GLY A 305 4.41 -10.84 -14.93
N ASP A 306 3.73 -11.01 -16.07
CA ASP A 306 3.01 -12.24 -16.44
C ASP A 306 3.80 -13.11 -17.42
N PHE A 307 4.50 -12.47 -18.35
CA PHE A 307 5.41 -13.14 -19.28
C PHE A 307 6.55 -12.22 -19.69
N ARG A 308 7.61 -12.80 -20.24
CA ARG A 308 8.71 -12.05 -20.87
C ARG A 308 9.07 -12.60 -22.23
N ILE A 309 9.41 -11.71 -23.15
CA ILE A 309 9.98 -12.04 -24.46
C ILE A 309 11.48 -12.25 -24.27
N HIS A 310 12.02 -13.33 -24.84
CA HIS A 310 13.45 -13.66 -24.78
C HIS A 310 13.99 -14.10 -26.15
N ASN A 311 15.29 -13.90 -26.40
CA ASN A 311 15.94 -14.35 -27.64
C ASN A 311 16.54 -15.78 -27.51
N GLY A 312 16.43 -16.39 -26.33
CA GLY A 312 17.03 -17.71 -26.04
C GLY A 312 18.55 -17.65 -26.18
N ASP A 313 19.15 -18.64 -26.85
CA ASP A 313 20.59 -18.66 -27.17
C ASP A 313 20.97 -17.88 -28.45
N GLY A 314 20.07 -17.02 -28.95
CA GLY A 314 20.27 -16.27 -30.20
C GLY A 314 21.23 -15.10 -30.01
N SER A 315 22.13 -14.87 -30.97
CA SER A 315 23.09 -13.76 -30.93
C SER A 315 22.64 -12.49 -31.66
N VAL A 316 21.38 -12.45 -32.10
CA VAL A 316 20.81 -11.34 -32.89
C VAL A 316 19.81 -10.61 -32.00
N ASP A 317 19.95 -9.29 -31.91
CA ASP A 317 19.02 -8.45 -31.15
C ASP A 317 17.66 -8.38 -31.85
N LEU A 318 16.60 -8.56 -31.06
CA LEU A 318 15.21 -8.52 -31.45
C LEU A 318 14.67 -7.10 -31.31
N LYS A 319 13.99 -6.60 -32.36
CA LYS A 319 13.18 -5.38 -32.34
C LYS A 319 11.69 -5.74 -32.23
N VAL A 320 10.99 -5.17 -31.26
CA VAL A 320 9.56 -5.38 -31.02
C VAL A 320 8.83 -4.03 -31.03
N ALA A 321 7.80 -3.91 -31.87
CA ALA A 321 6.99 -2.70 -31.98
C ALA A 321 5.71 -2.76 -31.15
N ALA A 322 5.09 -3.93 -31.03
CA ALA A 322 3.85 -4.08 -30.29
C ALA A 322 3.69 -5.50 -29.73
N VAL A 323 2.96 -5.58 -28.62
CA VAL A 323 2.51 -6.84 -28.02
C VAL A 323 1.01 -6.76 -27.83
N ARG A 324 0.31 -7.84 -28.15
CA ARG A 324 -1.15 -7.97 -28.00
C ARG A 324 -1.47 -9.28 -27.32
N VAL A 325 -2.45 -9.27 -26.41
CA VAL A 325 -2.91 -10.44 -25.67
C VAL A 325 -4.41 -10.59 -25.87
N ALA A 326 -4.83 -11.77 -26.31
CA ALA A 326 -6.23 -12.13 -26.48
C ALA A 326 -6.57 -13.34 -25.60
N LYS A 327 -7.66 -13.22 -24.85
CA LYS A 327 -8.31 -14.33 -24.14
C LYS A 327 -9.21 -15.08 -25.12
N VAL A 328 -9.11 -16.40 -25.16
CA VAL A 328 -9.95 -17.25 -26.01
C VAL A 328 -10.90 -18.08 -25.15
N ALA A 329 -12.19 -17.99 -25.43
CA ALA A 329 -13.21 -18.78 -24.74
C ALA A 329 -12.94 -20.29 -24.88
N THR A 330 -12.60 -20.97 -23.79
CA THR A 330 -12.52 -22.44 -23.79
C THR A 330 -13.90 -23.10 -23.60
N THR A 331 -14.81 -22.39 -22.93
CA THR A 331 -16.20 -22.79 -22.73
C THR A 331 -17.07 -21.62 -23.19
N LEU A 332 -18.15 -21.93 -23.92
CA LEU A 332 -19.09 -20.93 -24.40
C LEU A 332 -20.10 -20.63 -23.28
N ASP A 333 -19.93 -19.50 -22.61
CA ASP A 333 -20.80 -19.03 -21.53
C ASP A 333 -21.44 -17.69 -21.91
N VAL A 334 -22.75 -17.71 -22.18
CA VAL A 334 -23.52 -16.52 -22.54
C VAL A 334 -23.55 -15.47 -21.42
N THR A 335 -23.25 -15.84 -20.18
CA THR A 335 -23.35 -14.95 -19.01
C THR A 335 -22.05 -14.23 -18.65
N GLU A 336 -20.91 -14.59 -19.26
CA GLU A 336 -19.58 -14.13 -18.85
C GLU A 336 -19.50 -12.59 -18.76
N GLY A 337 -19.87 -11.88 -19.83
CA GLY A 337 -19.85 -10.41 -19.84
C GLY A 337 -20.77 -9.76 -18.79
N LEU A 338 -21.93 -10.38 -18.51
CA LEU A 338 -22.84 -9.92 -17.46
C LEU A 338 -22.26 -10.14 -16.06
N VAL A 339 -21.61 -11.28 -15.82
CA VAL A 339 -20.96 -11.60 -14.55
C VAL A 339 -19.79 -10.64 -14.29
N ASP A 340 -19.01 -10.32 -15.32
CA ASP A 340 -17.92 -9.34 -15.24
C ASP A 340 -18.45 -7.94 -14.87
N LEU A 341 -19.52 -7.48 -15.54
CA LEU A 341 -20.17 -6.21 -15.25
C LEU A 341 -20.82 -6.20 -13.85
N ILE A 342 -21.44 -7.29 -13.41
CA ILE A 342 -21.92 -7.46 -12.03
C ILE A 342 -20.76 -7.27 -11.05
N GLY A 343 -19.61 -7.88 -11.33
CA GLY A 343 -18.40 -7.73 -10.52
C GLY A 343 -17.93 -6.27 -10.44
N GLN A 344 -17.86 -5.57 -11.57
CA GLN A 344 -17.50 -4.15 -11.63
C GLN A 344 -18.50 -3.27 -10.87
N ALA A 345 -19.80 -3.43 -11.14
CA ALA A 345 -20.86 -2.66 -10.49
C ALA A 345 -20.86 -2.91 -8.97
N THR A 346 -20.67 -4.14 -8.53
CA THR A 346 -20.57 -4.51 -7.11
C THR A 346 -19.37 -3.83 -6.45
N ARG A 347 -18.19 -3.80 -7.10
CA ARG A 347 -17.02 -3.08 -6.56
C ARG A 347 -17.29 -1.58 -6.44
N THR A 348 -17.85 -0.98 -7.48
CA THR A 348 -18.21 0.46 -7.50
C THR A 348 -19.24 0.81 -6.42
N GLU A 349 -20.29 -0.01 -6.26
CA GLU A 349 -21.32 0.18 -5.22
C GLU A 349 -20.72 0.11 -3.82
N LYS A 350 -19.87 -0.89 -3.55
CA LYS A 350 -19.26 -1.11 -2.23
C LYS A 350 -18.27 0.00 -1.85
N ALA A 351 -17.52 0.52 -2.82
CA ALA A 351 -16.59 1.63 -2.64
C ALA A 351 -17.33 2.96 -2.40
N ALA A 352 -18.53 3.11 -2.92
CA ALA A 352 -19.26 4.37 -2.88
C ALA A 352 -19.72 4.77 -1.47
N ARG A 353 -19.77 6.09 -1.25
CA ARG A 353 -20.33 6.70 -0.03
C ARG A 353 -21.44 7.64 -0.41
N GLU A 354 -22.57 7.55 0.27
CA GLU A 354 -23.67 8.48 0.05
C GLU A 354 -23.53 9.74 0.91
N GLY A 355 -23.79 10.91 0.31
CA GLY A 355 -23.78 12.19 0.98
C GLY A 355 -23.77 13.37 0.02
N THR A 356 -23.06 14.43 0.41
CA THR A 356 -23.03 15.72 -0.31
C THR A 356 -21.63 16.30 -0.44
N ARG A 357 -20.58 15.52 -0.12
CA ARG A 357 -19.18 15.93 -0.25
C ARG A 357 -18.62 15.45 -1.58
N ASP A 358 -17.51 16.06 -2.00
CA ASP A 358 -16.76 15.63 -3.19
C ASP A 358 -16.47 14.12 -3.14
N GLY A 359 -16.71 13.43 -4.25
CA GLY A 359 -16.49 11.98 -4.38
C GLY A 359 -17.60 11.10 -3.77
N GLN A 360 -18.58 11.69 -3.08
CA GLN A 360 -19.76 10.97 -2.60
C GLN A 360 -20.85 10.91 -3.67
N TYR A 361 -21.87 10.09 -3.43
CA TYR A 361 -23.03 9.93 -4.30
C TYR A 361 -24.31 10.39 -3.59
N PRO A 362 -25.38 10.76 -4.32
CA PRO A 362 -26.64 11.16 -3.73
C PRO A 362 -27.25 10.06 -2.85
N VAL A 363 -27.89 10.44 -1.75
CA VAL A 363 -28.56 9.48 -0.85
C VAL A 363 -29.63 8.66 -1.61
N GLY A 364 -29.57 7.34 -1.51
CA GLY A 364 -30.41 6.36 -2.20
C GLY A 364 -29.86 5.85 -3.53
N SER A 365 -28.76 6.42 -4.06
CA SER A 365 -28.18 5.97 -5.32
C SER A 365 -27.54 4.58 -5.19
N ARG A 366 -26.95 4.24 -4.04
CA ARG A 366 -26.34 2.92 -3.80
C ARG A 366 -27.38 1.82 -3.83
N ALA A 367 -28.50 2.03 -3.13
CA ALA A 367 -29.62 1.09 -3.15
C ALA A 367 -30.15 0.88 -4.58
N THR A 368 -30.23 1.95 -5.38
CA THR A 368 -30.68 1.86 -6.78
C THR A 368 -29.71 1.04 -7.65
N LEU A 369 -28.41 1.15 -7.43
CA LEU A 369 -27.41 0.34 -8.13
C LEU A 369 -27.43 -1.10 -7.63
N GLN A 370 -27.57 -1.33 -6.32
CA GLN A 370 -27.70 -2.66 -5.73
C GLN A 370 -28.91 -3.42 -6.28
N ASP A 371 -30.08 -2.79 -6.39
CA ASP A 371 -31.26 -3.42 -6.99
C ASP A 371 -30.98 -3.89 -8.44
N ALA A 372 -30.25 -3.08 -9.22
CA ALA A 372 -29.87 -3.45 -10.59
C ALA A 372 -28.84 -4.59 -10.65
N ILE A 373 -27.91 -4.64 -9.67
CA ILE A 373 -26.96 -5.75 -9.50
C ILE A 373 -27.72 -7.04 -9.17
N ASP A 374 -28.66 -6.99 -8.24
CA ASP A 374 -29.46 -8.14 -7.82
C ASP A 374 -30.31 -8.69 -8.97
N ASP A 375 -30.95 -7.79 -9.75
CA ASP A 375 -31.70 -8.16 -10.96
C ASP A 375 -30.81 -8.85 -12.01
N ALA A 376 -29.61 -8.32 -12.25
CA ALA A 376 -28.64 -8.90 -13.17
C ALA A 376 -28.13 -10.28 -12.68
N GLN A 377 -27.86 -10.41 -11.38
CA GLN A 377 -27.45 -11.69 -10.77
C GLN A 377 -28.54 -12.76 -10.89
N ALA A 378 -29.81 -12.38 -10.73
CA ALA A 378 -30.94 -13.29 -10.91
C ALA A 378 -31.02 -13.82 -12.35
N VAL A 379 -30.77 -12.96 -13.35
CA VAL A 379 -30.70 -13.36 -14.76
C VAL A 379 -29.52 -14.30 -15.00
N ALA A 380 -28.32 -13.93 -14.56
CA ALA A 380 -27.11 -14.76 -14.73
C ALA A 380 -27.24 -16.15 -14.08
N SER A 381 -27.99 -16.24 -12.97
CA SER A 381 -28.20 -17.50 -12.24
C SER A 381 -29.33 -18.37 -12.82
N THR A 382 -30.01 -17.94 -13.89
CA THR A 382 -31.13 -18.67 -14.49
C THR A 382 -30.62 -19.88 -15.30
N PRO A 383 -31.04 -21.12 -15.00
CA PRO A 383 -30.63 -22.28 -15.78
C PRO A 383 -31.07 -22.17 -17.24
N GLY A 384 -30.12 -22.25 -18.17
CA GLY A 384 -30.39 -22.16 -19.61
C GLY A 384 -30.82 -20.76 -20.08
N VAL A 385 -30.38 -19.72 -19.39
CA VAL A 385 -30.59 -18.31 -19.79
C VAL A 385 -30.16 -18.08 -21.24
N THR A 386 -30.92 -17.28 -21.98
CA THR A 386 -30.62 -16.98 -23.39
C THR A 386 -29.78 -15.70 -23.53
N ASP A 387 -29.03 -15.61 -24.62
CA ASP A 387 -28.34 -14.41 -25.10
C ASP A 387 -29.20 -13.13 -25.03
N VAL A 388 -30.45 -13.17 -25.51
CA VAL A 388 -31.40 -12.04 -25.48
C VAL A 388 -31.67 -11.57 -24.04
N GLN A 389 -31.83 -12.50 -23.10
CA GLN A 389 -32.07 -12.18 -21.69
C GLN A 389 -30.82 -11.57 -21.05
N VAL A 390 -29.64 -12.14 -21.32
CA VAL A 390 -28.37 -11.62 -20.82
C VAL A 390 -28.10 -10.22 -21.35
N LYS A 391 -28.24 -10.01 -22.67
CA LYS A 391 -27.99 -8.70 -23.31
C LYS A 391 -28.88 -7.60 -22.75
N ALA A 392 -30.15 -7.91 -22.50
CA ALA A 392 -31.09 -6.97 -21.87
C ALA A 392 -30.67 -6.61 -20.43
N ALA A 393 -30.22 -7.60 -19.64
CA ALA A 393 -29.73 -7.38 -18.28
C ALA A 393 -28.40 -6.59 -18.27
N LEU A 394 -27.46 -6.91 -19.17
CA LEU A 394 -26.18 -6.23 -19.36
C LEU A 394 -26.40 -4.75 -19.66
N THR A 395 -27.21 -4.45 -20.69
CA THR A 395 -27.55 -3.08 -21.08
C THR A 395 -28.20 -2.30 -19.93
N THR A 396 -29.09 -2.96 -19.18
CA THR A 396 -29.77 -2.34 -18.04
C THR A 396 -28.80 -2.01 -16.92
N LEU A 397 -27.94 -2.96 -16.53
CA LEU A 397 -26.95 -2.76 -15.48
C LEU A 397 -25.92 -1.71 -15.88
N GLN A 398 -25.43 -1.71 -17.12
CA GLN A 398 -24.49 -0.72 -17.62
C GLN A 398 -25.07 0.69 -17.53
N ALA A 399 -26.30 0.88 -18.02
CA ALA A 399 -26.98 2.18 -17.94
C ALA A 399 -27.16 2.66 -16.49
N LYS A 400 -27.38 1.74 -15.54
CA LYS A 400 -27.48 2.06 -14.10
C LYS A 400 -26.13 2.42 -13.51
N LEU A 401 -25.07 1.69 -13.87
CA LEU A 401 -23.70 1.98 -13.46
C LEU A 401 -23.21 3.33 -14.00
N ASP A 402 -23.51 3.65 -15.27
CA ASP A 402 -23.17 4.93 -15.88
C ASP A 402 -23.90 6.08 -15.20
N ALA A 403 -25.22 5.93 -14.98
CA ALA A 403 -26.03 6.93 -14.27
C ALA A 403 -25.55 7.12 -12.82
N PHE A 404 -25.16 6.04 -12.16
CA PHE A 404 -24.57 6.08 -10.82
C PHE A 404 -23.25 6.86 -10.83
N THR A 405 -22.31 6.48 -11.71
CA THR A 405 -20.99 7.10 -11.85
C THR A 405 -21.10 8.59 -12.19
N ALA A 406 -21.99 8.96 -13.11
CA ALA A 406 -22.26 10.35 -13.47
C ALA A 406 -22.93 11.17 -12.36
N SER A 407 -23.52 10.52 -11.35
CA SER A 407 -24.17 11.19 -10.21
C SER A 407 -23.20 11.62 -9.10
N ILE A 408 -21.91 11.28 -9.23
CA ILE A 408 -20.89 11.66 -8.24
C ILE A 408 -20.93 13.16 -7.95
N VAL A 409 -20.85 13.50 -6.67
CA VAL A 409 -20.89 14.88 -6.20
C VAL A 409 -19.53 15.51 -6.45
N ASP A 410 -19.53 16.61 -7.20
CA ASP A 410 -18.38 17.49 -7.39
C ASP A 410 -18.77 18.95 -7.12
N THR A 411 -18.20 19.51 -6.05
CA THR A 411 -18.43 20.90 -5.61
C THR A 411 -17.62 21.95 -6.37
N ASN A 412 -16.84 21.56 -7.39
CA ASN A 412 -16.12 22.50 -8.26
C ASN A 412 -17.12 23.40 -9.00
N PHE A 413 -17.04 24.70 -8.73
CA PHE A 413 -17.89 25.70 -9.37
C PHE A 413 -17.17 26.55 -10.42
N ALA A 414 -15.89 26.27 -10.72
CA ALA A 414 -15.14 26.92 -11.79
C ALA A 414 -15.86 26.88 -13.17
N PRO A 415 -16.55 25.78 -13.56
CA PRO A 415 -17.25 25.72 -14.85
C PRO A 415 -18.40 26.71 -15.01
N SER A 416 -18.89 27.30 -13.90
CA SER A 416 -19.92 28.35 -13.96
C SER A 416 -19.38 29.74 -14.30
N GLY A 417 -18.05 29.88 -14.44
CA GLY A 417 -17.36 31.12 -14.78
C GLY A 417 -16.76 31.10 -16.18
N THR A 418 -16.14 32.22 -16.57
CA THR A 418 -15.43 32.36 -17.85
C THR A 418 -13.92 32.39 -17.60
N ALA A 419 -13.20 31.44 -18.21
CA ALA A 419 -11.75 31.38 -18.14
C ALA A 419 -11.07 32.34 -19.13
N THR A 420 -10.00 32.97 -18.69
CA THR A 420 -9.12 33.85 -19.48
C THR A 420 -7.66 33.61 -19.07
N ALA A 421 -6.73 33.87 -19.97
CA ALA A 421 -5.29 33.69 -19.73
C ALA A 421 -4.50 34.92 -20.18
N SER A 422 -3.24 35.01 -19.76
CA SER A 422 -2.26 35.96 -20.28
C SER A 422 -2.01 35.80 -21.79
N ASN A 423 -2.18 34.59 -22.33
CA ASN A 423 -2.04 34.26 -23.74
C ASN A 423 -2.92 33.04 -24.12
N GLY A 424 -3.31 32.94 -25.40
CA GLY A 424 -4.11 31.83 -25.91
C GLY A 424 -5.55 31.78 -25.37
N ALA A 425 -6.30 30.75 -25.79
CA ALA A 425 -7.65 30.48 -25.32
C ALA A 425 -7.60 29.58 -24.07
N ALA A 426 -8.35 29.93 -23.03
CA ALA A 426 -8.30 29.25 -21.72
C ALA A 426 -9.56 28.43 -21.40
N ALA A 427 -10.49 28.27 -22.34
CA ALA A 427 -11.77 27.62 -22.08
C ALA A 427 -11.66 26.14 -21.67
N THR A 428 -10.49 25.52 -21.93
CA THR A 428 -10.15 24.14 -21.60
C THR A 428 -9.73 23.92 -20.15
N VAL A 429 -9.53 24.97 -19.34
CA VAL A 429 -9.07 24.78 -17.95
C VAL A 429 -10.18 24.78 -16.91
N ASN A 430 -11.45 24.84 -17.32
CA ASN A 430 -12.57 24.84 -16.38
C ASN A 430 -13.81 24.12 -16.94
N ASP A 431 -13.61 23.18 -17.86
CA ASP A 431 -14.68 22.43 -18.53
C ASP A 431 -14.94 21.06 -17.91
N ARG A 432 -14.13 20.66 -16.91
CA ARG A 432 -14.13 19.33 -16.28
C ARG A 432 -13.62 18.21 -17.19
N ASP A 433 -12.83 18.54 -18.22
CA ASP A 433 -12.23 17.59 -19.13
C ASP A 433 -10.69 17.59 -18.98
N ASP A 434 -10.18 16.61 -18.23
CA ASP A 434 -8.76 16.44 -17.91
C ASP A 434 -7.91 15.94 -19.11
N SER A 435 -8.55 15.63 -20.24
CA SER A 435 -7.89 15.34 -21.51
C SER A 435 -7.52 16.60 -22.27
N THR A 436 -8.18 17.72 -21.95
CA THR A 436 -7.84 19.03 -22.51
C THR A 436 -6.83 19.75 -21.62
N SER A 437 -6.15 20.75 -22.20
CA SER A 437 -5.19 21.55 -21.44
C SER A 437 -5.00 22.93 -22.05
N TRP A 438 -4.34 23.80 -21.30
CA TRP A 438 -3.80 25.07 -21.74
C TRP A 438 -2.31 25.11 -21.48
N SER A 439 -1.56 25.69 -22.43
CA SER A 439 -0.11 25.88 -22.32
C SER A 439 0.24 27.37 -22.25
N GLY A 440 1.07 27.73 -21.28
CA GLY A 440 1.59 29.09 -21.07
C GLY A 440 3.12 29.14 -21.10
N GLY A 441 3.67 30.33 -21.31
CA GLY A 441 5.11 30.59 -21.18
C GLY A 441 5.47 31.18 -19.81
N ALA A 442 6.71 31.60 -19.62
CA ALA A 442 7.18 32.27 -18.40
C ALA A 442 6.24 33.40 -17.93
N ASP A 443 6.05 33.50 -16.61
CA ASP A 443 5.24 34.52 -15.93
C ASP A 443 3.77 34.61 -16.40
N SER A 444 3.21 33.53 -16.93
CA SER A 444 1.82 33.47 -17.38
C SER A 444 0.81 33.38 -16.23
N TRP A 445 -0.46 33.72 -16.52
CA TRP A 445 -1.55 33.57 -15.56
C TRP A 445 -2.82 33.00 -16.19
N LEU A 446 -3.60 32.31 -15.36
CA LEU A 446 -4.97 31.85 -15.64
C LEU A 446 -5.96 32.54 -14.69
N GLN A 447 -7.16 32.86 -15.17
CA GLN A 447 -8.17 33.57 -14.40
C GLN A 447 -9.58 33.10 -14.73
N ILE A 448 -10.41 32.91 -13.71
CA ILE A 448 -11.85 32.67 -13.83
C ILE A 448 -12.63 33.91 -13.38
N ASP A 449 -13.50 34.45 -14.24
CA ASP A 449 -14.57 35.40 -13.86
C ASP A 449 -15.83 34.62 -13.47
N LEU A 450 -16.19 34.65 -12.19
CA LEU A 450 -17.38 33.99 -11.61
C LEU A 450 -18.71 34.71 -11.92
N ILE A 451 -18.66 35.78 -12.73
CA ILE A 451 -19.76 36.67 -13.15
C ILE A 451 -20.24 37.58 -12.01
N LYS A 452 -20.35 37.04 -10.79
CA LYS A 452 -20.73 37.74 -9.56
C LYS A 452 -19.80 37.32 -8.41
N PRO A 453 -19.61 38.17 -7.38
CA PRO A 453 -18.86 37.77 -6.19
C PRO A 453 -19.44 36.52 -5.54
N ARG A 454 -18.59 35.55 -5.21
CA ARG A 454 -18.92 34.32 -4.47
C ARG A 454 -17.81 34.01 -3.45
N PRO A 455 -18.13 33.36 -2.32
CA PRO A 455 -17.12 32.90 -1.39
C PRO A 455 -16.27 31.76 -2.00
N VAL A 456 -14.94 31.88 -1.87
CA VAL A 456 -13.96 30.88 -2.29
C VAL A 456 -12.87 30.76 -1.22
N ASN A 457 -12.35 29.54 -1.03
CA ASN A 457 -11.25 29.28 -0.09
C ASN A 457 -10.36 28.09 -0.45
N ASP A 458 -10.63 27.39 -1.54
CA ASP A 458 -9.81 26.29 -2.08
C ASP A 458 -9.66 26.49 -3.59
N VAL A 459 -8.42 26.53 -4.06
CA VAL A 459 -8.08 26.55 -5.48
C VAL A 459 -7.20 25.35 -5.75
N ARG A 460 -7.60 24.50 -6.70
CA ARG A 460 -6.81 23.35 -7.14
C ARG A 460 -6.36 23.54 -8.57
N VAL A 461 -5.11 23.21 -8.84
CA VAL A 461 -4.53 23.26 -10.18
C VAL A 461 -4.04 21.87 -10.51
N GLU A 462 -4.57 21.30 -11.59
CA GLU A 462 -4.11 20.04 -12.14
C GLU A 462 -3.08 20.30 -13.23
N TRP A 463 -1.85 19.87 -12.99
CA TRP A 463 -0.72 20.07 -13.90
C TRP A 463 -0.57 18.88 -14.84
N ALA A 464 -0.13 19.11 -16.07
CA ALA A 464 0.51 18.05 -16.86
C ALA A 464 2.00 17.94 -16.49
N GLU A 465 2.83 17.38 -17.37
CA GLU A 465 4.26 17.19 -17.11
C GLU A 465 5.00 18.51 -16.84
N ALA A 466 4.66 19.59 -17.56
CA ALA A 466 5.21 20.92 -17.31
C ALA A 466 4.36 21.66 -16.27
N TYR A 467 4.96 21.99 -15.12
CA TYR A 467 4.27 22.57 -13.96
C TYR A 467 4.99 23.80 -13.41
N SER A 468 4.32 24.55 -12.53
CA SER A 468 4.92 25.70 -11.86
C SER A 468 5.48 25.31 -10.48
N PRO A 469 6.80 25.48 -10.22
CA PRO A 469 7.39 25.26 -8.90
C PRO A 469 7.07 26.38 -7.90
N ASP A 470 6.51 27.51 -8.37
CA ASP A 470 6.09 28.66 -7.57
C ASP A 470 4.97 29.43 -8.26
N TYR A 471 3.78 29.41 -7.66
CA TYR A 471 2.64 30.17 -8.15
C TYR A 471 1.88 30.85 -7.02
N THR A 472 1.17 31.93 -7.37
CA THR A 472 0.36 32.72 -6.44
C THR A 472 -1.10 32.72 -6.84
N VAL A 473 -1.98 32.40 -5.90
CA VAL A 473 -3.43 32.58 -6.04
C VAL A 473 -3.80 33.98 -5.58
N GLN A 474 -4.56 34.66 -6.43
CA GLN A 474 -5.00 36.04 -6.24
C GLN A 474 -6.50 36.17 -6.47
N VAL A 475 -7.13 37.08 -5.75
CA VAL A 475 -8.58 37.32 -5.86
C VAL A 475 -8.87 38.81 -6.09
N SER A 476 -9.98 39.09 -6.79
CA SER A 476 -10.46 40.45 -7.04
C SER A 476 -11.99 40.51 -7.15
N ASN A 477 -12.58 41.67 -6.88
CA ASN A 477 -13.99 41.96 -7.15
C ASN A 477 -14.19 42.89 -8.37
N ASP A 478 -13.14 43.56 -8.83
CA ASP A 478 -13.21 44.53 -9.94
C ASP A 478 -12.40 44.11 -11.19
N GLY A 479 -11.65 43.00 -11.10
CA GLY A 479 -10.81 42.47 -12.18
C GLY A 479 -9.57 43.32 -12.47
N LYS A 480 -9.29 44.31 -11.62
CA LYS A 480 -8.19 45.28 -11.79
C LYS A 480 -7.23 45.24 -10.60
N LYS A 481 -7.76 45.27 -9.38
CA LYS A 481 -6.99 45.21 -8.13
C LYS A 481 -7.03 43.79 -7.59
N PHE A 482 -5.89 43.13 -7.59
CA PHE A 482 -5.74 41.77 -7.10
C PHE A 482 -5.06 41.75 -5.73
N THR A 483 -5.57 40.89 -4.85
CA THR A 483 -4.97 40.59 -3.54
C THR A 483 -4.48 39.15 -3.56
N SER A 484 -3.21 38.92 -3.22
CA SER A 484 -2.67 37.58 -3.05
C SER A 484 -3.26 36.93 -1.79
N VAL A 485 -3.75 35.70 -1.93
CA VAL A 485 -4.34 34.92 -0.83
C VAL A 485 -3.56 33.66 -0.50
N GLY A 486 -2.66 33.22 -1.39
CA GLY A 486 -1.71 32.14 -1.12
C GLY A 486 -0.60 32.11 -2.17
N ARG A 487 0.59 31.69 -1.76
CA ARG A 487 1.74 31.39 -2.64
C ARG A 487 2.23 30.00 -2.28
N ILE A 488 2.27 29.10 -3.27
CA ILE A 488 2.61 27.69 -3.08
C ILE A 488 3.44 27.16 -4.25
N GLY A 489 4.08 26.00 -4.08
CA GLY A 489 4.73 25.24 -5.14
C GLY A 489 3.90 24.02 -5.57
N SER A 490 4.23 23.44 -6.71
CA SER A 490 3.65 22.17 -7.15
C SER A 490 4.41 20.96 -6.56
N PRO A 491 3.72 19.87 -6.20
CA PRO A 491 4.36 18.61 -5.80
C PRO A 491 4.98 17.83 -6.99
N GLY A 492 4.89 18.33 -8.23
CA GLY A 492 5.50 17.73 -9.42
C GLY A 492 4.61 17.83 -10.67
N GLY A 493 5.07 17.23 -11.77
CA GLY A 493 4.30 17.11 -13.01
C GLY A 493 3.27 15.99 -12.90
N ASN A 494 2.15 16.11 -13.60
CA ASN A 494 1.02 15.17 -13.54
C ASN A 494 0.44 15.00 -12.12
N GLN A 495 0.44 16.09 -11.35
CA GLN A 495 -0.05 16.13 -9.97
C GLN A 495 -1.01 17.31 -9.77
N ILE A 496 -1.79 17.23 -8.69
CA ILE A 496 -2.70 18.30 -8.27
C ILE A 496 -2.04 19.14 -7.16
N SER A 497 -1.99 20.45 -7.36
CA SER A 497 -1.65 21.42 -6.31
C SER A 497 -2.91 21.99 -5.68
N ARG A 498 -2.84 22.35 -4.39
CA ARG A 498 -3.97 22.83 -3.59
C ARG A 498 -3.58 24.06 -2.78
N THR A 499 -4.23 25.18 -3.07
CA THR A 499 -4.08 26.42 -2.29
C THR A 499 -5.30 26.66 -1.42
N ARG A 500 -5.17 26.43 -0.11
CA ARG A 500 -6.14 26.87 0.90
C ARG A 500 -5.84 28.29 1.36
N PHE A 501 -6.88 29.04 1.74
CA PHE A 501 -6.75 30.37 2.32
C PHE A 501 -8.03 30.74 3.10
N ALA A 502 -8.02 31.89 3.79
CA ALA A 502 -9.20 32.37 4.49
C ALA A 502 -10.38 32.63 3.53
N THR A 503 -11.60 32.25 3.90
CA THR A 503 -12.79 32.44 3.05
C THR A 503 -12.94 33.89 2.61
N THR A 504 -12.84 34.10 1.29
CA THR A 504 -12.83 35.42 0.68
C THR A 504 -13.95 35.51 -0.35
N SER A 505 -14.68 36.63 -0.35
CA SER A 505 -15.66 36.92 -1.40
C SER A 505 -14.95 37.54 -2.60
N ALA A 506 -14.99 36.84 -3.73
CA ALA A 506 -14.29 37.21 -4.95
C ALA A 506 -15.17 37.00 -6.19
N ARG A 507 -15.01 37.86 -7.20
CA ARG A 507 -15.55 37.64 -8.55
C ARG A 507 -14.51 37.03 -9.48
N TYR A 508 -13.26 37.48 -9.37
CA TYR A 508 -12.14 36.99 -10.17
C TYR A 508 -11.20 36.20 -9.28
N VAL A 509 -10.83 35.00 -9.72
CA VAL A 509 -9.76 34.20 -9.12
C VAL A 509 -8.69 34.01 -10.17
N ARG A 510 -7.44 34.37 -9.85
CA ARG A 510 -6.29 34.32 -10.76
C ARG A 510 -5.17 33.47 -10.17
N VAL A 511 -4.60 32.59 -10.96
CA VAL A 511 -3.39 31.81 -10.67
C VAL A 511 -2.26 32.40 -11.51
N ALA A 512 -1.31 33.07 -10.85
CA ALA A 512 -0.12 33.64 -11.49
C ALA A 512 1.06 32.69 -11.29
N MET A 513 1.59 32.16 -12.38
CA MET A 513 2.59 31.09 -12.39
C MET A 513 3.97 31.65 -12.70
N THR A 514 4.98 31.21 -11.95
CA THR A 514 6.37 31.67 -12.10
C THR A 514 7.35 30.50 -11.93
N GLY A 515 8.63 30.76 -12.16
CA GLY A 515 9.70 29.81 -11.84
C GLY A 515 9.99 28.71 -12.86
N ALA A 516 9.28 28.67 -13.99
CA ALA A 516 9.62 27.84 -15.15
C ALA A 516 9.34 28.58 -16.47
N ASP A 517 9.92 28.10 -17.57
CA ASP A 517 9.82 28.71 -18.89
C ASP A 517 8.48 28.40 -19.59
N SER A 518 7.82 27.31 -19.20
CA SER A 518 6.53 26.88 -19.73
C SER A 518 5.70 26.13 -18.68
N PHE A 519 4.38 26.18 -18.83
CA PHE A 519 3.43 25.51 -17.94
C PHE A 519 2.32 24.86 -18.76
N ILE A 520 1.82 23.71 -18.32
CA ILE A 520 0.66 23.05 -18.89
C ILE A 520 -0.34 22.75 -17.76
N VAL A 521 -1.52 23.38 -17.84
CA VAL A 521 -2.61 23.20 -16.88
C VAL A 521 -3.73 22.45 -17.58
N LYS A 522 -4.16 21.33 -16.99
CA LYS A 522 -5.32 20.56 -17.44
C LYS A 522 -6.60 21.21 -16.95
N GLU A 523 -6.72 21.38 -15.64
CA GLU A 523 -7.94 21.89 -15.01
C GLU A 523 -7.61 22.85 -13.84
N LEU A 524 -8.42 23.89 -13.69
CA LEU A 524 -8.42 24.87 -12.61
C LEU A 524 -9.76 24.80 -11.86
N GLN A 525 -9.72 24.27 -10.64
CA GLN A 525 -10.90 24.05 -9.83
C GLN A 525 -11.05 25.11 -8.74
N LEU A 526 -12.28 25.56 -8.51
CA LEU A 526 -12.63 26.54 -7.48
C LEU A 526 -13.68 25.95 -6.55
N ARG A 527 -13.41 25.92 -5.24
CA ARG A 527 -14.30 25.32 -4.23
C ARG A 527 -14.49 26.21 -3.00
N LEU A 528 -15.58 25.93 -2.29
CA LEU A 528 -15.88 26.45 -0.96
C LEU A 528 -15.90 25.26 -0.01
N THR A 529 -14.75 24.93 0.57
CA THR A 529 -14.67 23.92 1.62
C THR A 529 -15.27 24.47 2.91
N PRO A 530 -16.00 23.64 3.69
CA PRO A 530 -16.49 24.02 5.01
C PRO A 530 -15.38 24.57 5.91
N VAL A 531 -15.73 25.54 6.76
CA VAL A 531 -14.86 26.03 7.84
C VAL A 531 -15.50 25.64 9.15
N VAL A 532 -14.90 24.69 9.86
CA VAL A 532 -15.41 24.17 11.13
C VAL A 532 -14.50 24.62 12.26
N THR A 533 -15.08 25.21 13.31
CA THR A 533 -14.35 25.57 14.52
C THR A 533 -14.56 24.50 15.60
N PRO A 534 -13.50 23.81 16.05
CA PRO A 534 -13.61 22.82 17.11
C PRO A 534 -14.01 23.46 18.44
N ARG A 535 -14.57 22.67 19.37
CA ARG A 535 -14.91 23.12 20.72
C ARG A 535 -14.23 22.24 21.77
N PRO A 536 -12.91 22.40 21.96
CA PRO A 536 -12.13 21.50 22.79
C PRO A 536 -12.62 21.51 24.23
N LYS A 537 -12.80 20.32 24.79
CA LYS A 537 -13.12 20.13 26.21
C LYS A 537 -12.29 18.99 26.80
N LEU A 538 -11.84 19.17 28.05
CA LEU A 538 -11.27 18.07 28.82
C LEU A 538 -12.42 17.16 29.26
N VAL A 539 -12.32 15.89 28.89
CA VAL A 539 -13.32 14.86 29.16
C VAL A 539 -13.06 14.25 30.53
N GLN A 540 -14.12 14.06 31.30
CA GLN A 540 -14.12 13.21 32.49
C GLN A 540 -14.41 11.78 32.05
N THR A 541 -13.39 10.96 31.98
CA THR A 541 -13.51 9.53 31.62
C THR A 541 -13.98 8.72 32.83
N SER A 542 -14.69 7.63 32.58
CA SER A 542 -15.07 6.70 33.66
C SER A 542 -13.88 5.88 34.16
N ASN A 543 -12.82 5.77 33.37
CA ASN A 543 -11.60 5.04 33.70
C ASN A 543 -10.34 5.90 33.54
N PRO A 544 -9.26 5.63 34.31
CA PRO A 544 -7.99 6.31 34.13
C PRO A 544 -7.39 6.06 32.74
N THR A 545 -7.11 7.14 32.02
CA THR A 545 -6.37 7.13 30.74
C THR A 545 -4.91 7.52 30.96
N GLU A 546 -4.00 7.12 30.06
CA GLU A 546 -2.58 7.49 30.13
C GLU A 546 -2.35 9.01 29.98
N ASP A 547 -3.33 9.73 29.44
CA ASP A 547 -3.33 11.16 29.17
C ASP A 547 -4.65 11.82 29.62
N GLY A 548 -4.72 13.16 29.63
CA GLY A 548 -6.02 13.84 29.76
C GLY A 548 -6.76 13.85 28.43
N VAL A 549 -7.97 13.29 28.33
CA VAL A 549 -8.68 13.21 27.05
C VAL A 549 -9.24 14.58 26.66
N ILE A 550 -8.81 15.14 25.53
CA ILE A 550 -9.41 16.34 24.95
C ILE A 550 -10.29 15.94 23.79
N ALA A 551 -11.53 16.41 23.79
CA ALA A 551 -12.50 16.18 22.73
C ALA A 551 -12.78 17.50 22.01
N ASP A 552 -12.49 17.57 20.72
CA ASP A 552 -12.84 18.68 19.85
C ASP A 552 -14.31 18.61 19.40
N PHE A 553 -14.77 17.37 19.20
CA PHE A 553 -16.12 17.01 18.77
C PHE A 553 -16.73 15.97 19.69
N ASP A 554 -18.05 15.96 19.79
CA ASP A 554 -18.81 14.99 20.58
C ASP A 554 -19.90 14.40 19.69
N ALA A 555 -19.79 13.11 19.35
CA ALA A 555 -20.69 12.46 18.39
C ALA A 555 -22.16 12.53 18.82
N THR A 556 -22.45 12.65 20.12
CA THR A 556 -23.84 12.78 20.62
C THR A 556 -24.49 14.09 20.22
N ARG A 557 -23.70 15.14 19.95
CA ARG A 557 -24.20 16.42 19.42
C ARG A 557 -24.58 16.32 17.93
N TYR A 558 -24.11 15.29 17.25
CA TYR A 558 -24.47 14.96 15.87
C TYR A 558 -25.60 13.93 15.80
N GLY A 559 -26.13 13.49 16.95
CA GLY A 559 -27.28 12.58 17.04
C GLY A 559 -26.94 11.12 17.36
N ALA A 560 -25.69 10.79 17.71
CA ALA A 560 -25.32 9.42 18.07
C ALA A 560 -26.09 8.97 19.33
N ASP A 561 -26.76 7.83 19.22
CA ASP A 561 -27.63 7.28 20.27
C ASP A 561 -26.86 6.34 21.19
N ARG A 562 -26.60 6.81 22.41
CA ARG A 562 -25.86 6.10 23.46
C ARG A 562 -26.58 4.87 24.02
N THR A 563 -27.84 4.65 23.65
CA THR A 563 -28.63 3.52 24.15
C THR A 563 -28.53 2.28 23.27
N GLY A 564 -27.94 2.40 22.08
CA GLY A 564 -27.84 1.32 21.09
C GLY A 564 -29.16 0.98 20.40
N ARG A 565 -30.22 1.74 20.63
CA ARG A 565 -31.56 1.48 20.07
C ARG A 565 -31.68 1.97 18.64
N ARG A 566 -31.08 3.12 18.34
CA ARG A 566 -31.02 3.70 17.00
C ARG A 566 -29.63 3.56 16.42
N ASP A 567 -29.59 3.42 15.11
CA ASP A 567 -28.37 3.44 14.33
C ASP A 567 -27.65 4.79 14.50
N SER A 568 -26.39 4.73 14.91
CA SER A 568 -25.51 5.88 15.15
C SER A 568 -24.51 6.12 14.01
N THR A 569 -24.51 5.29 12.97
CA THR A 569 -23.50 5.30 11.89
C THR A 569 -23.37 6.68 11.25
N LYS A 570 -24.47 7.24 10.74
CA LYS A 570 -24.48 8.57 10.11
C LYS A 570 -24.06 9.68 11.08
N ALA A 571 -24.48 9.62 12.33
CA ALA A 571 -24.16 10.66 13.31
C ALA A 571 -22.67 10.65 13.69
N ILE A 572 -22.07 9.46 13.86
CA ILE A 572 -20.64 9.31 14.10
C ILE A 572 -19.86 9.80 12.88
N GLN A 573 -20.25 9.39 11.68
CA GLN A 573 -19.56 9.79 10.45
C GLN A 573 -19.61 11.31 10.23
N GLN A 574 -20.74 11.98 10.52
CA GLN A 574 -20.82 13.45 10.43
C GLN A 574 -19.92 14.17 11.44
N ALA A 575 -19.73 13.60 12.64
CA ALA A 575 -18.78 14.15 13.60
C ALA A 575 -17.32 14.00 13.11
N ILE A 576 -17.00 12.88 12.45
CA ILE A 576 -15.68 12.66 11.83
C ILE A 576 -15.45 13.61 10.67
N TYR A 577 -16.44 13.81 9.80
CA TYR A 577 -16.28 14.77 8.72
C TYR A 577 -16.09 16.21 9.24
N ALA A 578 -16.76 16.58 10.33
CA ALA A 578 -16.52 17.88 10.97
C ALA A 578 -15.10 17.99 11.55
N CYS A 579 -14.53 16.88 12.03
CA CYS A 579 -13.13 16.80 12.42
C CYS A 579 -12.19 16.99 11.23
N GLN A 580 -12.45 16.32 10.11
CA GLN A 580 -11.68 16.47 8.88
C GLN A 580 -11.70 17.92 8.37
N ASP A 581 -12.88 18.55 8.34
CA ASP A 581 -13.06 19.94 7.90
C ASP A 581 -12.37 20.96 8.84
N ALA A 582 -12.17 20.61 10.12
CA ALA A 582 -11.39 21.40 11.06
C ALA A 582 -9.87 21.17 10.94
N GLY A 583 -9.43 20.27 10.06
CA GLY A 583 -8.04 19.90 9.86
C GLY A 583 -7.54 18.78 10.78
N GLY A 584 -8.40 18.14 11.55
CA GLY A 584 -8.06 17.08 12.49
C GLY A 584 -8.53 17.34 13.92
N GLY A 585 -8.21 16.41 14.82
CA GLY A 585 -8.62 16.47 16.22
C GLY A 585 -9.26 15.16 16.72
N THR A 586 -9.92 15.23 17.87
CA THR A 586 -10.54 14.07 18.51
C THR A 586 -12.06 14.15 18.50
N VAL A 587 -12.70 13.14 17.92
CA VAL A 587 -14.14 12.86 18.02
C VAL A 587 -14.41 11.95 19.20
N TRP A 588 -15.11 12.48 20.20
CA TRP A 588 -15.43 11.75 21.42
C TRP A 588 -16.74 10.97 21.32
N LEU A 589 -16.69 9.69 21.68
CA LEU A 589 -17.83 8.83 21.96
C LEU A 589 -17.89 8.56 23.47
N PRO A 590 -18.76 9.25 24.21
CA PRO A 590 -18.96 8.96 25.63
C PRO A 590 -19.35 7.50 25.93
N ALA A 591 -19.20 7.06 27.18
CA ALA A 591 -19.64 5.73 27.59
C ALA A 591 -21.12 5.45 27.23
N GLY A 592 -21.41 4.30 26.65
CA GLY A 592 -22.72 3.97 26.10
C GLY A 592 -22.63 2.85 25.08
N GLN A 593 -23.77 2.42 24.57
CA GLN A 593 -23.86 1.45 23.49
C GLN A 593 -24.27 2.17 22.21
N TYR A 594 -23.59 1.91 21.10
CA TYR A 594 -23.84 2.56 19.83
C TYR A 594 -24.03 1.49 18.76
N LYS A 595 -25.23 1.41 18.20
CA LYS A 595 -25.50 0.53 17.06
C LYS A 595 -24.88 1.14 15.80
N VAL A 596 -24.08 0.34 15.09
CA VAL A 596 -23.44 0.70 13.83
C VAL A 596 -23.80 -0.37 12.79
N THR A 597 -24.24 0.05 11.61
CA THR A 597 -24.79 -0.82 10.55
C THR A 597 -24.00 -0.74 9.24
N ASP A 598 -23.06 0.20 9.12
CA ASP A 598 -22.13 0.34 7.99
C ASP A 598 -20.76 0.81 8.51
N THR A 599 -19.76 0.81 7.64
CA THR A 599 -18.37 1.19 7.92
C THR A 599 -18.28 2.60 8.51
N ILE A 600 -17.50 2.77 9.58
CA ILE A 600 -17.09 4.08 10.10
C ILE A 600 -15.70 4.41 9.56
N GLU A 601 -15.63 5.48 8.79
CA GLU A 601 -14.43 5.94 8.10
C GLU A 601 -13.74 7.05 8.87
N VAL A 602 -12.60 6.75 9.48
CA VAL A 602 -11.81 7.69 10.28
C VAL A 602 -10.72 8.31 9.40
N HIS A 603 -11.03 9.49 8.85
CA HIS A 603 -10.14 10.21 7.95
C HIS A 603 -8.84 10.70 8.60
N ALA A 604 -7.88 11.06 7.76
CA ALA A 604 -6.57 11.50 8.16
C ALA A 604 -6.57 12.58 9.24
N PHE A 605 -5.65 12.49 10.20
CA PHE A 605 -5.50 13.41 11.34
C PHE A 605 -6.68 13.47 12.33
N CYS A 606 -7.71 12.63 12.14
CA CYS A 606 -8.80 12.49 13.09
C CYS A 606 -8.61 11.26 13.98
N SER A 607 -8.97 11.40 15.25
CA SER A 607 -9.04 10.28 16.20
C SER A 607 -10.47 10.07 16.65
N LEU A 608 -11.00 8.87 16.46
CA LEU A 608 -12.26 8.44 17.08
C LEU A 608 -11.93 7.84 18.44
N ARG A 609 -12.42 8.44 19.52
CA ARG A 609 -12.04 8.04 20.88
C ARG A 609 -13.24 7.76 21.77
N GLY A 610 -13.33 6.53 22.26
CA GLY A 610 -14.28 6.08 23.27
C GLY A 610 -13.76 6.23 24.71
N ASP A 611 -14.67 6.04 25.67
CA ASP A 611 -14.34 5.86 27.08
C ASP A 611 -13.97 4.40 27.31
N HIS A 612 -12.67 4.10 27.37
CA HIS A 612 -12.17 2.73 27.50
C HIS A 612 -12.66 2.09 28.81
N GLY A 613 -13.40 0.98 28.73
CA GLY A 613 -13.89 0.25 29.89
C GLY A 613 -12.81 -0.61 30.55
N GLN A 614 -12.52 -0.42 31.85
CA GLN A 614 -11.61 -1.35 32.56
C GLN A 614 -12.22 -2.74 32.79
N LYS A 615 -13.56 -2.84 32.82
CA LYS A 615 -14.29 -4.10 32.86
C LYS A 615 -14.92 -4.35 31.50
N LEU A 616 -14.88 -5.59 31.03
CA LEU A 616 -15.55 -6.00 29.80
C LEU A 616 -17.00 -5.51 29.78
N GLY A 617 -17.39 -4.82 28.72
CA GLY A 617 -18.74 -4.30 28.55
C GLY A 617 -19.07 -2.99 29.29
N THR A 618 -18.07 -2.33 29.88
CA THR A 618 -18.20 -0.96 30.42
C THR A 618 -17.58 0.06 29.45
N GLY A 619 -17.86 1.34 29.63
CA GLY A 619 -17.32 2.37 28.74
C GLY A 619 -18.09 2.48 27.42
N THR A 620 -17.38 2.73 26.33
CA THR A 620 -17.95 2.87 24.97
C THR A 620 -17.98 1.53 24.25
N VAL A 621 -19.18 1.04 23.96
CA VAL A 621 -19.43 -0.22 23.27
C VAL A 621 -20.07 0.04 21.91
N ILE A 622 -19.48 -0.54 20.86
CA ILE A 622 -19.98 -0.52 19.49
C ILE A 622 -20.67 -1.85 19.21
N ILE A 623 -21.97 -1.81 18.97
CA ILE A 623 -22.77 -2.95 18.53
C ILE A 623 -22.71 -2.96 17.00
N ALA A 624 -21.88 -3.85 16.46
CA ALA A 624 -21.65 -4.01 15.02
C ALA A 624 -22.74 -4.90 14.40
N ASP A 625 -23.82 -4.28 13.94
CA ASP A 625 -24.93 -4.94 13.25
C ASP A 625 -24.73 -4.82 11.72
N LEU A 626 -23.61 -5.36 11.27
CA LEU A 626 -23.17 -5.32 9.87
C LEU A 626 -23.73 -6.52 9.09
N PRO A 627 -23.87 -6.42 7.76
CA PRO A 627 -24.05 -7.58 6.89
C PRO A 627 -22.91 -8.60 7.08
N SER A 628 -23.26 -9.88 7.20
CA SER A 628 -22.29 -10.98 7.29
C SER A 628 -21.82 -11.43 5.91
N GLY A 629 -20.60 -11.95 5.84
CA GLY A 629 -19.99 -12.47 4.63
C GLY A 629 -18.48 -12.25 4.64
N ASP A 630 -17.75 -13.04 3.85
CA ASP A 630 -16.31 -12.83 3.68
C ASP A 630 -15.99 -11.50 2.99
N ASP A 631 -16.89 -11.04 2.12
CA ASP A 631 -16.81 -9.73 1.44
C ASP A 631 -17.71 -8.66 2.10
N GLY A 632 -18.08 -8.87 3.36
CA GLY A 632 -18.85 -7.91 4.16
C GLY A 632 -18.00 -6.69 4.57
N PRO A 633 -18.61 -5.58 4.99
CA PRO A 633 -17.88 -4.36 5.34
C PRO A 633 -17.01 -4.55 6.58
N SER A 634 -15.90 -3.81 6.61
CA SER A 634 -15.10 -3.62 7.82
C SER A 634 -15.82 -2.64 8.77
N LEU A 635 -15.69 -2.82 10.08
CA LEU A 635 -16.40 -1.93 11.03
C LEU A 635 -15.78 -0.53 11.09
N PHE A 636 -14.45 -0.48 11.18
CA PHE A 636 -13.69 0.76 11.15
C PHE A 636 -12.66 0.71 10.04
N ARG A 637 -12.62 1.76 9.21
CA ARG A 637 -11.56 1.99 8.23
C ARG A 637 -10.77 3.23 8.64
N ILE A 638 -9.45 3.10 8.76
CA ILE A 638 -8.59 4.07 9.45
C ILE A 638 -7.56 4.66 8.48
N GLY A 639 -7.63 5.97 8.27
CA GLY A 639 -6.74 6.70 7.38
C GLY A 639 -5.43 7.10 8.04
N GLY A 640 -4.65 7.93 7.35
CA GLY A 640 -3.28 8.20 7.77
C GLY A 640 -3.21 9.18 8.94
N SER A 641 -2.28 8.99 9.88
CA SER A 641 -2.14 9.80 11.09
C SER A 641 -3.46 9.88 11.88
N ALA A 642 -4.35 8.90 11.67
CA ALA A 642 -5.66 8.78 12.28
C ALA A 642 -5.66 7.60 13.25
N GLY A 643 -6.69 7.51 14.08
CA GLY A 643 -6.81 6.32 14.91
C GLY A 643 -8.16 6.10 15.56
N VAL A 644 -8.37 4.85 15.96
CA VAL A 644 -9.51 4.43 16.78
C VAL A 644 -9.00 4.01 18.14
N LEU A 645 -9.56 4.63 19.18
CA LEU A 645 -9.11 4.45 20.56
C LEU A 645 -10.27 4.18 21.51
N GLY A 646 -10.04 3.33 22.52
CA GLY A 646 -10.91 3.28 23.71
C GLY A 646 -12.30 2.69 23.48
N VAL A 647 -12.48 1.84 22.47
CA VAL A 647 -13.78 1.21 22.16
C VAL A 647 -13.77 -0.29 22.44
N THR A 648 -14.91 -0.80 22.91
CA THR A 648 -15.22 -2.23 22.90
C THR A 648 -16.13 -2.55 21.72
N THR A 649 -15.89 -3.60 20.96
CA THR A 649 -16.74 -4.02 19.84
C THR A 649 -17.46 -5.34 20.14
N TYR A 650 -18.69 -5.46 19.65
CA TYR A 650 -19.53 -6.64 19.83
C TYR A 650 -20.42 -6.88 18.61
N TYR A 651 -20.38 -8.10 18.07
CA TYR A 651 -21.22 -8.56 16.96
C TYR A 651 -22.38 -9.39 17.52
N PRO A 652 -23.62 -8.89 17.50
CA PRO A 652 -24.75 -9.53 18.16
C PRO A 652 -25.19 -10.84 17.51
N ASN A 653 -24.91 -11.03 16.22
CA ASN A 653 -25.31 -12.20 15.44
C ASN A 653 -24.21 -13.27 15.34
N GLN A 654 -23.07 -13.07 16.01
CA GLN A 654 -21.96 -14.03 16.00
C GLN A 654 -22.27 -15.28 16.83
N SER A 655 -21.68 -16.41 16.43
CA SER A 655 -21.88 -17.72 17.07
C SER A 655 -20.54 -18.43 17.28
N ALA A 656 -20.35 -19.10 18.42
CA ALA A 656 -19.14 -19.87 18.68
C ALA A 656 -19.16 -21.27 18.05
N THR A 657 -20.34 -21.84 17.83
CA THR A 657 -20.49 -23.22 17.28
C THR A 657 -20.71 -23.23 15.77
N LYS A 658 -21.15 -22.11 15.21
CA LYS A 658 -21.29 -21.88 13.77
C LYS A 658 -20.88 -20.44 13.45
N PRO A 659 -19.60 -20.08 13.57
CA PRO A 659 -19.15 -18.72 13.34
C PRO A 659 -19.62 -18.17 12.00
N VAL A 660 -20.06 -16.92 12.06
CA VAL A 660 -20.53 -16.14 10.92
C VAL A 660 -19.36 -15.29 10.42
N PRO A 661 -19.01 -15.37 9.13
CA PRO A 661 -17.97 -14.53 8.56
C PRO A 661 -18.31 -13.04 8.63
N TYR A 662 -17.31 -12.24 8.98
CA TYR A 662 -17.34 -10.78 8.91
C TYR A 662 -15.99 -10.27 8.37
N GLY A 663 -16.02 -9.07 7.80
CA GLY A 663 -14.81 -8.29 7.51
C GLY A 663 -14.01 -7.94 8.78
N TYR A 664 -12.90 -7.22 8.61
CA TYR A 664 -12.08 -6.84 9.75
C TYR A 664 -12.81 -5.86 10.65
N THR A 665 -12.63 -6.01 11.96
CA THR A 665 -13.18 -5.04 12.93
C THR A 665 -12.45 -3.70 12.81
N PHE A 666 -11.13 -3.74 12.65
CA PHE A 666 -10.32 -2.55 12.37
C PHE A 666 -9.50 -2.80 11.11
N GLU A 667 -9.68 -1.94 10.12
CA GLU A 667 -9.01 -2.00 8.84
C GLU A 667 -8.12 -0.79 8.65
N ILE A 668 -6.85 -1.03 8.37
CA ILE A 668 -5.87 -0.05 7.91
C ILE A 668 -5.61 -0.38 6.44
N PRO A 669 -6.23 0.33 5.49
CA PRO A 669 -6.22 -0.07 4.08
C PRO A 669 -4.92 0.28 3.34
N GLY A 670 -4.04 1.11 3.92
CA GLY A 670 -2.95 1.73 3.17
C GLY A 670 -3.50 2.57 2.00
N GLY A 671 -2.76 2.64 0.89
CA GLY A 671 -3.20 3.35 -0.33
C GLY A 671 -4.51 2.86 -0.97
N ALA A 672 -5.11 1.77 -0.45
CA ALA A 672 -6.25 1.09 -1.05
C ALA A 672 -7.55 1.89 -0.98
N TRP A 673 -7.67 2.77 0.02
CA TRP A 673 -8.79 3.69 0.22
C TRP A 673 -8.24 5.11 0.03
N ILE A 674 -8.94 6.01 -0.69
CA ILE A 674 -8.60 7.44 -0.90
C ILE A 674 -7.11 7.79 -1.20
N GLY A 675 -6.29 6.83 -1.64
CA GLY A 675 -4.89 7.03 -2.02
C GLY A 675 -3.96 7.45 -0.87
N ASN A 676 -3.04 8.38 -1.16
CA ASN A 676 -1.93 8.76 -0.27
C ASN A 676 -2.37 9.37 1.08
N GLU A 677 -3.63 9.77 1.21
CA GLU A 677 -4.22 10.28 2.46
C GLU A 677 -4.25 9.22 3.58
N ASN A 678 -4.15 7.94 3.20
CA ASN A 678 -4.15 6.81 4.13
C ASN A 678 -2.77 6.28 4.48
N TYR A 679 -1.73 6.78 3.81
CA TYR A 679 -0.44 6.12 3.80
C TYR A 679 0.29 6.19 5.15
N MET A 680 0.14 7.27 5.93
CA MET A 680 1.02 7.53 7.08
C MET A 680 0.49 6.99 8.41
N MET A 681 1.31 6.36 9.26
CA MET A 681 1.13 6.20 10.73
C MET A 681 -0.31 5.96 11.29
N SER A 682 -1.05 4.98 10.79
CA SER A 682 -2.38 4.64 11.32
C SER A 682 -2.32 3.97 12.69
N THR A 683 -3.30 4.25 13.57
CA THR A 683 -3.29 3.75 14.96
C THR A 683 -4.57 3.03 15.37
N VAL A 684 -4.43 1.84 15.95
CA VAL A 684 -5.48 1.15 16.72
C VAL A 684 -4.97 1.00 18.15
N SER A 685 -5.67 1.59 19.13
CA SER A 685 -5.20 1.44 20.51
C SER A 685 -6.24 1.44 21.62
N ASP A 686 -5.93 0.77 22.73
CA ASP A 686 -6.81 0.69 23.90
C ASP A 686 -8.21 0.15 23.50
N VAL A 687 -8.27 -0.93 22.72
CA VAL A 687 -9.52 -1.52 22.21
C VAL A 687 -9.73 -2.95 22.70
N THR A 688 -11.00 -3.32 22.84
CA THR A 688 -11.43 -4.68 23.21
C THR A 688 -12.37 -5.25 22.16
N MET A 689 -12.01 -6.38 21.54
CA MET A 689 -12.86 -7.12 20.61
C MET A 689 -13.52 -8.29 21.32
N LEU A 690 -14.84 -8.22 21.58
CA LEU A 690 -15.48 -9.30 22.33
C LEU A 690 -15.62 -10.58 21.52
N ASN A 691 -15.95 -10.50 20.22
CA ASN A 691 -16.29 -11.68 19.42
C ASN A 691 -16.12 -11.44 17.92
N SER A 692 -15.03 -10.81 17.52
CA SER A 692 -14.75 -10.57 16.10
C SER A 692 -14.54 -11.88 15.35
N TYR A 693 -14.92 -11.94 14.06
CA TYR A 693 -14.50 -13.05 13.20
C TYR A 693 -13.05 -12.84 12.77
N ARG A 694 -12.79 -11.68 12.16
CA ARG A 694 -11.47 -11.13 11.86
C ARG A 694 -11.24 -9.87 12.69
N GLY A 695 -10.13 -9.81 13.43
CA GLY A 695 -9.83 -8.70 14.33
C GLY A 695 -9.30 -7.46 13.61
N ILE A 696 -8.01 -7.45 13.29
CA ILE A 696 -7.32 -6.32 12.64
C ILE A 696 -6.77 -6.72 11.27
N GLY A 697 -7.06 -5.94 10.24
CA GLY A 697 -6.52 -6.10 8.89
C GLY A 697 -5.67 -4.90 8.51
N VAL A 698 -4.41 -5.11 8.13
CA VAL A 698 -3.51 -4.07 7.64
C VAL A 698 -3.09 -4.42 6.22
N SER A 699 -3.45 -3.57 5.25
CA SER A 699 -3.17 -3.77 3.83
C SER A 699 -3.61 -5.16 3.36
N THR A 700 -4.90 -5.47 3.56
CA THR A 700 -5.47 -6.80 3.24
C THR A 700 -6.48 -6.79 2.09
N MET A 701 -6.85 -5.62 1.57
CA MET A 701 -7.98 -5.47 0.64
C MET A 701 -7.57 -4.76 -0.65
N PRO A 702 -7.97 -5.24 -1.84
CA PRO A 702 -7.73 -4.53 -3.10
C PRO A 702 -8.11 -3.06 -2.96
N ASN A 703 -7.47 -2.18 -3.73
CA ASN A 703 -7.91 -0.79 -3.69
C ASN A 703 -9.37 -0.68 -4.16
N ASP A 704 -10.03 0.43 -3.84
CA ASP A 704 -11.43 0.67 -4.20
C ASP A 704 -11.67 0.65 -5.75
N HIS A 705 -10.59 0.58 -6.55
CA HIS A 705 -10.60 0.43 -8.01
C HIS A 705 -10.28 -1.00 -8.51
N GLY A 706 -10.08 -1.97 -7.60
CA GLY A 706 -9.81 -3.36 -7.92
C GLY A 706 -8.35 -3.70 -8.26
N ASN A 707 -7.40 -2.77 -8.09
CA ASN A 707 -5.98 -3.04 -8.32
C ASN A 707 -5.44 -4.03 -7.27
N ALA A 708 -4.48 -4.84 -7.73
CA ALA A 708 -3.83 -5.86 -6.93
C ALA A 708 -3.20 -5.30 -5.65
N PRO A 709 -3.20 -6.11 -4.58
CA PRO A 709 -2.61 -5.74 -3.30
C PRO A 709 -1.20 -5.16 -3.32
N SER A 710 -0.34 -5.75 -4.13
CA SER A 710 1.08 -5.42 -4.27
C SER A 710 1.37 -4.00 -4.75
N SER A 711 0.45 -3.40 -5.51
CA SER A 711 0.61 -2.07 -6.11
C SER A 711 -0.24 -0.98 -5.45
N GLY A 712 -1.29 -1.37 -4.72
CA GLY A 712 -2.32 -0.44 -4.22
C GLY A 712 -2.42 -0.30 -2.70
N GLN A 713 -1.84 -1.21 -1.90
CA GLN A 713 -2.16 -1.31 -0.47
C GLN A 713 -1.05 -0.86 0.48
N VAL A 714 0.05 -0.27 -0.01
CA VAL A 714 1.19 0.07 0.84
C VAL A 714 0.79 1.11 1.89
N HIS A 715 1.23 0.89 3.12
CA HIS A 715 1.19 1.87 4.20
C HIS A 715 2.62 2.13 4.67
N GLU A 716 2.87 3.27 5.31
CA GLU A 716 4.19 3.61 5.83
C GLU A 716 4.49 2.79 7.08
N SER A 717 3.77 3.05 8.17
CA SER A 717 3.93 2.34 9.44
C SER A 717 2.60 2.32 10.19
N THR A 718 2.47 1.39 11.13
CA THR A 718 1.30 1.29 12.01
C THR A 718 1.68 1.33 13.50
N THR A 719 0.73 1.75 14.33
CA THR A 719 0.78 1.58 15.78
C THR A 719 -0.40 0.76 16.24
N ILE A 720 -0.15 -0.47 16.66
CA ILE A 720 -1.15 -1.37 17.24
C ILE A 720 -0.82 -1.57 18.71
N ARG A 721 -1.64 -1.02 19.62
CA ARG A 721 -1.26 -0.94 21.04
C ARG A 721 -2.39 -1.23 22.01
N ASN A 722 -2.13 -2.01 23.06
CA ASN A 722 -3.11 -2.32 24.10
C ASN A 722 -4.41 -2.87 23.48
N VAL A 723 -4.26 -3.83 22.58
CA VAL A 723 -5.37 -4.50 21.90
C VAL A 723 -5.66 -5.80 22.63
N ASN A 724 -6.91 -6.08 22.91
CA ASN A 724 -7.30 -7.35 23.49
C ASN A 724 -8.61 -7.89 22.89
N GLY A 725 -8.78 -9.21 22.84
CA GLY A 725 -10.07 -9.76 22.41
C GLY A 725 -10.12 -11.24 22.05
N THR A 726 -11.32 -11.70 21.71
CA THR A 726 -11.56 -12.99 21.07
C THR A 726 -11.81 -12.77 19.58
N ALA A 727 -10.97 -13.38 18.74
CA ALA A 727 -11.16 -13.46 17.30
C ALA A 727 -11.33 -14.92 16.87
N LEU A 728 -12.36 -15.23 16.08
CA LEU A 728 -12.75 -16.63 15.81
C LEU A 728 -12.01 -17.26 14.63
N PHE A 729 -11.52 -16.45 13.69
CA PHE A 729 -10.78 -16.91 12.52
C PHE A 729 -9.36 -16.34 12.51
N GLU A 730 -9.23 -15.02 12.58
CA GLU A 730 -7.92 -14.34 12.58
C GLU A 730 -7.89 -13.21 13.59
N GLY A 731 -6.91 -13.23 14.51
CA GLY A 731 -6.67 -12.13 15.43
C GLY A 731 -6.23 -10.87 14.70
N ALA A 732 -5.12 -10.95 13.96
CA ALA A 732 -4.72 -9.92 13.02
C ALA A 732 -4.04 -10.49 11.78
N ARG A 733 -4.21 -9.80 10.66
CA ARG A 733 -3.47 -10.02 9.41
C ARG A 733 -2.84 -8.71 8.96
N ALA A 734 -1.56 -8.72 8.59
CA ALA A 734 -0.85 -7.51 8.21
C ALA A 734 0.13 -7.74 7.05
N TYR A 735 0.13 -6.77 6.12
CA TYR A 735 0.99 -6.70 4.94
C TYR A 735 1.47 -5.28 4.63
N ASN A 736 2.41 -5.18 3.68
CA ASN A 736 2.85 -4.01 2.92
C ASN A 736 3.22 -2.78 3.76
N GLY A 737 3.98 -2.98 4.83
CA GLY A 737 4.59 -1.88 5.58
C GLY A 737 5.88 -1.41 4.89
N ALA A 738 5.94 -0.14 4.49
CA ALA A 738 7.09 0.47 3.81
C ALA A 738 8.16 1.05 4.76
N ASP A 739 7.82 1.16 6.05
CA ASP A 739 8.65 1.60 7.16
C ASP A 739 8.23 0.81 8.42
N VAL A 740 8.99 0.98 9.50
CA VAL A 740 8.85 0.13 10.70
C VAL A 740 7.57 0.41 11.49
N GLY A 741 6.67 -0.58 11.54
CA GLY A 741 5.51 -0.60 12.42
C GLY A 741 5.82 -1.06 13.85
N THR A 742 4.94 -0.73 14.79
CA THR A 742 5.10 -1.06 16.22
C THR A 742 3.84 -1.70 16.80
N TRP A 743 4.02 -2.83 17.48
CA TRP A 743 2.97 -3.63 18.08
C TRP A 743 3.26 -3.87 19.57
N GLU A 744 2.44 -3.29 20.44
CA GLU A 744 2.71 -3.25 21.88
C GLU A 744 1.50 -3.78 22.68
N ASN A 745 1.68 -4.84 23.48
CA ASN A 745 0.62 -5.43 24.32
C ASN A 745 -0.64 -5.82 23.51
N VAL A 746 -0.48 -6.74 22.56
CA VAL A 746 -1.58 -7.26 21.72
C VAL A 746 -1.94 -8.66 22.19
N ALA A 747 -3.20 -8.87 22.58
CA ALA A 747 -3.65 -10.08 23.26
C ALA A 747 -4.89 -10.72 22.65
N PHE A 748 -4.76 -11.91 22.06
CA PHE A 748 -5.89 -12.70 21.55
C PHE A 748 -6.13 -13.96 22.40
N SER A 749 -7.35 -14.13 22.90
CA SER A 749 -7.75 -15.28 23.71
C SER A 749 -9.27 -15.48 23.69
N ASN A 750 -9.72 -16.73 23.72
CA ASN A 750 -11.14 -17.07 23.89
C ASN A 750 -11.72 -16.68 25.24
N SER A 751 -10.87 -16.33 26.21
CA SER A 751 -11.29 -15.88 27.54
C SER A 751 -12.08 -14.56 27.51
N TYR A 752 -11.82 -13.68 26.55
CA TYR A 752 -12.48 -12.37 26.48
C TYR A 752 -13.98 -12.50 26.20
N TRP A 753 -14.42 -13.31 25.22
CA TRP A 753 -15.85 -13.53 25.00
C TRP A 753 -16.46 -14.42 26.08
N SER A 754 -15.83 -15.54 26.42
CA SER A 754 -16.40 -16.50 27.37
C SER A 754 -16.56 -15.95 28.79
N SER A 755 -15.77 -14.92 29.15
CA SER A 755 -15.87 -14.23 30.44
C SER A 755 -16.62 -12.89 30.36
N ALA A 756 -17.14 -12.52 29.18
CA ALA A 756 -17.88 -11.28 29.00
C ALA A 756 -19.18 -11.28 29.85
N PRO A 757 -19.71 -10.12 30.23
CA PRO A 757 -21.00 -10.04 30.91
C PRO A 757 -22.12 -10.73 30.13
N LYS A 758 -23.11 -11.28 30.85
CA LYS A 758 -24.27 -12.00 30.27
C LYS A 758 -24.98 -11.23 29.13
N ALA A 759 -24.95 -9.90 29.16
CA ALA A 759 -25.54 -9.05 28.12
C ALA A 759 -24.91 -9.24 26.72
N PHE A 760 -23.70 -9.81 26.63
CA PHE A 760 -22.96 -10.07 25.39
C PHE A 760 -22.98 -11.56 24.99
N ASN A 761 -23.94 -12.33 25.54
CA ASN A 761 -24.19 -13.73 25.22
C ASN A 761 -22.90 -14.59 25.19
N PRO A 762 -22.11 -14.63 26.28
CA PRO A 762 -20.86 -15.38 26.32
C PRO A 762 -21.12 -16.88 26.08
N PRO A 763 -20.43 -17.53 25.14
CA PRO A 763 -20.53 -18.97 24.90
C PRO A 763 -19.74 -19.75 25.95
N SER A 764 -19.88 -21.09 25.95
CA SER A 764 -18.97 -21.92 26.74
C SER A 764 -17.55 -21.80 26.20
N ARG A 765 -16.57 -21.77 27.12
CA ARG A 765 -15.17 -21.69 26.74
C ARG A 765 -14.74 -22.84 25.82
N GLN A 766 -15.26 -24.04 26.07
CA GLN A 766 -15.00 -25.24 25.27
C GLN A 766 -15.48 -25.12 23.82
N ALA A 767 -16.61 -24.44 23.56
CA ALA A 767 -17.09 -24.27 22.19
C ALA A 767 -16.14 -23.39 21.37
N LEU A 768 -15.63 -22.31 21.97
CA LEU A 768 -14.64 -21.44 21.34
C LEU A 768 -13.32 -22.17 21.09
N ASP A 769 -12.80 -22.86 22.11
CA ASP A 769 -11.54 -23.60 21.99
C ASP A 769 -11.65 -24.68 20.91
N THR A 770 -12.76 -25.41 20.83
CA THR A 770 -12.99 -26.40 19.75
C THR A 770 -12.86 -25.77 18.37
N TRP A 771 -13.50 -24.63 18.12
CA TRP A 771 -13.47 -23.97 16.82
C TRP A 771 -12.09 -23.39 16.50
N THR A 772 -11.57 -22.53 17.38
CA THR A 772 -10.32 -21.80 17.15
C THR A 772 -9.10 -22.71 17.09
N ARG A 773 -9.09 -23.84 17.82
CA ARG A 773 -8.05 -24.87 17.70
C ARG A 773 -8.12 -25.69 16.41
N ALA A 774 -9.23 -25.62 15.67
CA ALA A 774 -9.39 -26.28 14.38
C ALA A 774 -9.23 -25.33 13.18
N HIS A 775 -9.50 -24.03 13.36
CA HIS A 775 -9.63 -23.09 12.24
C HIS A 775 -8.91 -21.75 12.44
N GLY A 776 -8.57 -21.39 13.68
CA GLY A 776 -8.13 -20.04 14.00
C GLY A 776 -6.62 -19.85 13.97
N THR A 777 -6.19 -18.66 13.53
CA THR A 777 -4.81 -18.19 13.62
C THR A 777 -4.75 -16.89 14.43
N GLY A 778 -3.77 -16.78 15.35
CA GLY A 778 -3.58 -15.57 16.14
C GLY A 778 -3.13 -14.39 15.29
N LEU A 779 -1.93 -14.48 14.73
CA LEU A 779 -1.36 -13.48 13.83
C LEU A 779 -0.96 -14.10 12.48
N VAL A 780 -1.27 -13.40 11.40
CA VAL A 780 -0.78 -13.71 10.04
C VAL A 780 0.00 -12.52 9.51
N LEU A 781 1.30 -12.69 9.26
CA LEU A 781 2.20 -11.60 8.92
C LEU A 781 2.96 -11.92 7.64
N GLY A 782 2.93 -11.01 6.66
CA GLY A 782 3.77 -11.03 5.46
C GLY A 782 4.18 -9.61 5.10
N ASP A 783 5.26 -9.38 4.35
CA ASP A 783 5.60 -8.02 3.84
C ASP A 783 5.61 -6.90 4.90
N LEU A 784 6.22 -7.15 6.05
CA LEU A 784 6.49 -6.12 7.06
C LEU A 784 7.99 -5.89 7.11
N GLU A 785 8.42 -4.65 6.91
CA GLU A 785 9.81 -4.25 6.87
C GLU A 785 10.30 -3.88 8.26
N TRP A 786 10.73 -4.90 9.02
CA TRP A 786 11.37 -4.81 10.34
C TRP A 786 10.41 -4.42 11.47
N ASP A 787 9.12 -4.69 11.33
CA ASP A 787 8.11 -4.45 12.37
C ASP A 787 8.54 -5.02 13.73
N GLN A 788 8.26 -4.23 14.77
CA GLN A 788 8.74 -4.45 16.12
C GLN A 788 7.57 -4.83 17.03
N PHE A 789 7.68 -6.01 17.64
CA PHE A 789 6.62 -6.63 18.40
C PHE A 789 7.04 -6.80 19.86
N TYR A 790 6.29 -6.18 20.78
CA TYR A 790 6.51 -6.27 22.21
C TYR A 790 5.26 -6.78 22.93
N ARG A 791 5.41 -7.86 23.71
CA ARG A 791 4.34 -8.51 24.49
C ARG A 791 3.13 -8.89 23.64
N ILE A 792 3.40 -9.68 22.61
CA ILE A 792 2.36 -10.34 21.82
C ILE A 792 1.89 -11.58 22.58
N SER A 793 0.63 -11.60 23.00
CA SER A 793 0.02 -12.71 23.73
C SER A 793 -1.05 -13.38 22.87
N VAL A 794 -0.83 -14.63 22.49
CA VAL A 794 -1.79 -15.39 21.66
C VAL A 794 -2.08 -16.72 22.34
N SER A 795 -3.36 -17.04 22.52
CA SER A 795 -3.74 -18.31 23.11
C SER A 795 -4.99 -18.92 22.50
N ASP A 796 -5.05 -20.25 22.50
CA ASP A 796 -6.22 -21.06 22.12
C ASP A 796 -6.44 -21.27 20.62
N TYR A 797 -5.41 -21.02 19.80
CA TYR A 797 -5.49 -21.09 18.34
C TYR A 797 -4.87 -22.35 17.74
N LEU A 798 -5.23 -22.71 16.51
CA LEU A 798 -4.52 -23.75 15.76
C LEU A 798 -3.07 -23.32 15.51
N VAL A 799 -2.88 -22.11 15.01
CA VAL A 799 -1.56 -21.48 14.82
C VAL A 799 -1.47 -20.21 15.65
N GLY A 800 -0.39 -20.05 16.42
CA GLY A 800 -0.13 -18.85 17.20
C GLY A 800 0.25 -17.68 16.30
N ILE A 801 1.46 -17.75 15.75
CA ILE A 801 2.02 -16.76 14.81
C ILE A 801 2.32 -17.49 13.50
N HIS A 802 1.81 -16.97 12.39
CA HIS A 802 2.02 -17.50 11.05
C HIS A 802 2.68 -16.45 10.16
N ILE A 803 3.92 -16.71 9.75
CA ILE A 803 4.64 -15.90 8.77
C ILE A 803 4.40 -16.48 7.38
N VAL A 804 3.86 -15.67 6.49
CA VAL A 804 3.43 -16.05 5.14
C VAL A 804 4.16 -15.21 4.09
N ALA A 805 4.07 -15.65 2.84
CA ALA A 805 4.56 -14.87 1.71
C ALA A 805 3.90 -13.49 1.70
N GLY A 806 4.73 -12.45 1.54
CA GLY A 806 4.26 -11.09 1.39
C GLY A 806 3.85 -10.76 -0.05
N GLN A 807 3.25 -9.58 -0.26
CA GLN A 807 2.65 -9.19 -1.54
C GLN A 807 3.60 -8.36 -2.43
N ARG A 808 4.52 -7.60 -1.82
CA ARG A 808 5.57 -6.76 -2.44
C ARG A 808 6.97 -7.17 -1.94
N ALA A 809 7.13 -7.39 -0.63
CA ALA A 809 8.38 -7.86 -0.01
C ALA A 809 8.12 -9.03 0.95
N GLN A 810 9.17 -9.67 1.46
CA GLN A 810 9.04 -10.76 2.44
C GLN A 810 9.16 -10.24 3.88
N PHE A 811 8.52 -10.93 4.82
CA PHE A 811 8.50 -10.52 6.22
C PHE A 811 9.90 -10.49 6.83
N THR A 812 10.16 -9.47 7.65
CA THR A 812 11.27 -9.40 8.60
C THR A 812 10.77 -8.70 9.86
N GLY A 813 11.08 -9.21 11.05
CA GLY A 813 10.60 -8.60 12.28
C GLY A 813 11.25 -9.15 13.55
N SER A 814 10.97 -8.48 14.68
CA SER A 814 11.54 -8.84 15.99
C SER A 814 10.46 -8.94 17.06
N PHE A 815 10.51 -10.00 17.85
CA PHE A 815 9.59 -10.23 18.97
C PHE A 815 10.35 -10.16 20.29
N LEU A 816 9.85 -9.31 21.18
CA LEU A 816 10.29 -9.16 22.56
C LEU A 816 9.17 -9.63 23.50
N GLN A 817 9.51 -10.60 24.34
CA GLN A 817 8.62 -11.23 25.32
C GLN A 817 7.28 -11.72 24.71
N PRO A 818 7.29 -12.51 23.62
CA PRO A 818 6.08 -13.16 23.14
C PRO A 818 5.52 -14.13 24.19
N ASP A 819 4.21 -14.30 24.24
CA ASP A 819 3.51 -15.24 25.11
C ASP A 819 2.48 -16.03 24.29
N VAL A 820 2.95 -17.04 23.57
CA VAL A 820 2.13 -17.92 22.74
C VAL A 820 1.84 -19.20 23.52
N ARG A 821 0.56 -19.42 23.84
CA ARG A 821 0.12 -20.48 24.77
C ARG A 821 -0.96 -21.35 24.19
N ARG A 822 -0.97 -22.63 24.53
CA ARG A 822 -2.04 -23.56 24.13
C ARG A 822 -2.40 -23.40 22.65
N THR A 823 -1.40 -23.54 21.76
CA THR A 823 -1.59 -23.56 20.31
C THR A 823 -1.34 -24.96 19.74
N GLY A 824 -1.69 -25.19 18.47
CA GLY A 824 -1.28 -26.40 17.74
C GLY A 824 0.17 -26.27 17.31
N THR A 825 0.45 -25.21 16.54
CA THR A 825 1.79 -24.73 16.20
C THR A 825 2.01 -23.36 16.83
N GLY A 826 3.13 -23.18 17.53
CA GLY A 826 3.46 -21.90 18.17
C GLY A 826 3.83 -20.82 17.16
N LEU A 827 4.88 -21.10 16.39
CA LEU A 827 5.34 -20.29 15.27
C LEU A 827 5.44 -21.16 14.02
N LEU A 828 4.72 -20.78 12.97
CA LEU A 828 4.81 -21.35 11.64
C LEU A 828 5.39 -20.32 10.68
N VAL A 829 6.48 -20.64 10.01
CA VAL A 829 7.08 -19.80 8.97
C VAL A 829 7.04 -20.56 7.66
N ASP A 830 6.24 -20.10 6.71
CA ASP A 830 6.22 -20.65 5.36
C ASP A 830 7.32 -20.02 4.49
N VAL A 831 7.34 -18.68 4.44
CA VAL A 831 8.31 -17.86 3.70
C VAL A 831 8.59 -16.59 4.50
N MET A 832 9.84 -16.13 4.48
CA MET A 832 10.27 -14.82 5.00
C MET A 832 11.53 -14.37 4.25
N ASP A 833 12.04 -13.17 4.53
CA ASP A 833 13.30 -12.73 3.92
C ASP A 833 14.45 -13.64 4.39
N ASP A 834 15.11 -14.30 3.45
CA ASP A 834 16.13 -15.31 3.73
C ASP A 834 17.45 -14.72 4.22
N ARG A 835 17.69 -13.44 3.94
CA ARG A 835 18.87 -12.70 4.41
C ARG A 835 18.71 -12.31 5.88
N TRP A 836 17.50 -11.92 6.27
CA TRP A 836 17.23 -11.33 7.60
C TRP A 836 16.63 -12.29 8.61
N GLY A 837 15.70 -13.16 8.20
CA GLY A 837 14.95 -14.01 9.12
C GLY A 837 14.11 -13.22 10.15
N LEU A 838 13.95 -13.79 11.35
CA LEU A 838 13.27 -13.15 12.48
C LEU A 838 13.90 -13.51 13.83
N THR A 839 13.62 -12.72 14.87
CA THR A 839 14.13 -12.92 16.24
C THR A 839 13.05 -13.03 17.31
N LEU A 840 13.28 -13.88 18.30
CA LEU A 840 12.51 -13.99 19.55
C LEU A 840 13.45 -13.78 20.76
N ALA A 841 13.10 -12.85 21.65
CA ALA A 841 13.83 -12.60 22.89
C ALA A 841 12.91 -12.71 24.11
N GLY A 842 13.25 -13.59 25.06
CA GLY A 842 12.45 -13.85 26.26
C GLY A 842 11.07 -14.46 25.95
N GLY A 843 10.21 -14.54 26.96
CA GLY A 843 8.84 -15.02 26.78
C GLY A 843 8.72 -16.54 26.57
N HIS A 844 7.59 -16.96 25.98
CA HIS A 844 7.16 -18.35 25.89
C HIS A 844 6.46 -18.68 24.56
N VAL A 845 6.77 -19.84 23.99
CA VAL A 845 6.12 -20.39 22.79
C VAL A 845 5.76 -21.86 23.01
N ASP A 846 4.46 -22.14 23.21
CA ASP A 846 3.88 -23.48 23.17
C ASP A 846 3.61 -23.95 21.75
N GLY A 847 3.59 -25.26 21.52
CA GLY A 847 3.22 -25.86 20.23
C GLY A 847 4.37 -25.94 19.21
N GLY A 848 5.60 -25.61 19.62
CA GLY A 848 6.80 -25.74 18.78
C GLY A 848 6.98 -24.63 17.75
N ILE A 849 8.08 -24.73 16.99
CA ILE A 849 8.48 -23.82 15.92
C ILE A 849 8.73 -24.63 14.66
N THR A 850 8.01 -24.32 13.58
CA THR A 850 8.23 -24.90 12.25
C THR A 850 8.68 -23.80 11.30
N ASN A 851 9.94 -23.85 10.88
CA ASN A 851 10.47 -22.96 9.85
C ASN A 851 10.70 -23.72 8.53
N ASN A 852 9.85 -23.43 7.54
CA ASN A 852 9.93 -24.02 6.19
C ASN A 852 10.71 -23.15 5.21
N SER A 853 11.15 -21.96 5.63
CA SER A 853 11.87 -21.00 4.78
C SER A 853 13.38 -21.22 4.79
N ALA A 854 14.08 -20.52 3.88
CA ALA A 854 15.54 -20.46 3.87
C ALA A 854 16.13 -19.45 4.88
N GLY A 855 15.30 -18.56 5.44
CA GLY A 855 15.73 -17.63 6.49
C GLY A 855 15.83 -18.29 7.86
N TYR A 856 16.52 -17.66 8.80
CA TYR A 856 16.67 -18.18 10.16
C TYR A 856 15.63 -17.65 11.15
N VAL A 857 15.36 -18.44 12.20
CA VAL A 857 14.71 -17.96 13.44
C VAL A 857 15.74 -17.95 14.56
N LYS A 858 16.05 -16.77 15.14
CA LYS A 858 16.96 -16.66 16.29
C LYS A 858 16.18 -16.57 17.59
N ILE A 859 16.57 -17.36 18.59
CA ILE A 859 15.94 -17.38 19.91
C ILE A 859 16.97 -17.15 21.02
N THR A 860 16.69 -16.19 21.90
CA THR A 860 17.48 -15.89 23.11
C THR A 860 16.55 -15.84 24.31
N GLY A 861 16.76 -16.68 25.33
CA GLY A 861 15.94 -16.67 26.55
C GLY A 861 14.44 -17.01 26.39
N THR A 862 13.95 -17.28 25.18
CA THR A 862 12.56 -17.71 24.94
C THR A 862 12.39 -19.19 25.29
N GLU A 863 11.42 -19.48 26.16
CA GLU A 863 11.00 -20.85 26.46
C GLU A 863 10.19 -21.41 25.29
N VAL A 864 10.58 -22.58 24.78
CA VAL A 864 9.89 -23.24 23.66
C VAL A 864 9.49 -24.65 24.09
N SER A 865 8.19 -24.95 24.00
CA SER A 865 7.63 -26.28 24.27
C SER A 865 7.03 -26.85 22.98
N GLY A 866 7.42 -28.08 22.60
CA GLY A 866 7.02 -28.72 21.34
C GLY A 866 8.19 -28.97 20.38
N ALA A 867 7.89 -29.46 19.18
CA ALA A 867 8.91 -29.77 18.18
C ALA A 867 9.50 -28.50 17.56
N VAL A 868 10.79 -28.52 17.23
CA VAL A 868 11.48 -27.44 16.52
C VAL A 868 12.06 -28.02 15.23
N SER A 869 11.74 -27.42 14.08
CA SER A 869 12.24 -27.84 12.76
C SER A 869 12.62 -26.65 11.87
N GLY A 870 13.54 -26.86 10.94
CA GLY A 870 14.09 -25.81 10.07
C GLY A 870 15.31 -25.12 10.64
N ILE A 871 15.67 -23.95 10.09
CA ILE A 871 16.83 -23.16 10.53
C ILE A 871 16.42 -22.35 11.77
N VAL A 872 16.75 -22.86 12.95
CA VAL A 872 16.49 -22.20 14.24
C VAL A 872 17.78 -22.13 15.05
N HIS A 873 18.26 -20.92 15.30
CA HIS A 873 19.47 -20.66 16.07
C HIS A 873 19.12 -20.34 17.52
N ARG A 874 19.50 -21.23 18.44
CA ARG A 874 19.43 -20.97 19.87
C ARG A 874 20.72 -20.27 20.31
N MET A 875 20.61 -18.99 20.61
CA MET A 875 21.72 -18.18 21.09
C MET A 875 21.97 -18.45 22.58
N SER A 876 23.20 -18.19 23.03
CA SER A 876 23.57 -18.29 24.44
C SER A 876 23.08 -17.09 25.26
N GLY A 877 22.91 -17.27 26.57
CA GLY A 877 22.54 -16.18 27.49
C GLY A 877 21.05 -16.11 27.86
N THR A 878 20.72 -15.14 28.72
CA THR A 878 19.35 -14.82 29.15
C THR A 878 18.93 -13.50 28.53
N ALA A 879 17.73 -13.43 27.96
CA ALA A 879 17.21 -12.18 27.44
C ALA A 879 16.83 -11.23 28.60
N PRO A 880 17.27 -9.95 28.56
CA PRO A 880 16.77 -8.92 29.46
C PRO A 880 15.25 -8.73 29.30
N THR A 881 14.59 -8.27 30.36
CA THR A 881 13.15 -7.99 30.37
C THR A 881 12.90 -6.49 30.31
N TYR A 882 12.05 -6.06 29.40
CA TYR A 882 11.54 -4.70 29.38
C TYR A 882 10.24 -4.60 30.19
N ASP A 883 10.23 -3.70 31.17
CA ASP A 883 9.04 -3.39 31.96
C ASP A 883 8.49 -2.03 31.54
N GLN A 884 7.33 -2.03 30.87
CA GLN A 884 6.67 -0.80 30.48
C GLN A 884 6.23 0.01 31.70
N LYS A 885 6.53 1.30 31.69
CA LYS A 885 6.21 2.24 32.78
C LYS A 885 5.14 3.25 32.33
N PRO A 886 4.26 3.72 33.25
CA PRO A 886 3.28 4.74 32.92
C PRO A 886 3.89 6.01 32.34
N LEU A 887 3.16 6.67 31.43
CA LEU A 887 3.55 7.95 30.89
C LEU A 887 3.32 9.11 31.88
N PRO A 888 4.09 10.20 31.78
CA PRO A 888 3.83 11.43 32.53
C PRO A 888 2.42 11.97 32.25
N LYS A 889 1.73 12.40 33.31
CA LYS A 889 0.40 13.01 33.24
C LYS A 889 0.47 14.48 33.65
N PRO A 890 -0.02 15.41 32.82
CA PRO A 890 -0.12 16.81 33.21
C PRO A 890 -1.24 17.01 34.24
N VAL A 891 -1.25 18.18 34.87
CA VAL A 891 -2.38 18.63 35.68
C VAL A 891 -3.63 18.67 34.79
N GLN A 892 -4.73 18.06 35.25
CA GLN A 892 -5.96 17.90 34.47
C GLN A 892 -6.81 19.19 34.45
N LYS A 893 -6.26 20.23 33.83
CA LYS A 893 -6.89 21.54 33.66
C LYS A 893 -6.57 22.08 32.26
N LEU A 894 -7.60 22.43 31.50
CA LEU A 894 -7.47 22.83 30.09
C LEU A 894 -7.45 24.36 29.93
N TYR A 895 -6.52 24.83 29.10
CA TYR A 895 -6.48 26.20 28.57
C TYR A 895 -6.43 26.10 27.05
N VAL A 896 -7.48 26.53 26.37
CA VAL A 896 -7.51 26.56 24.89
C VAL A 896 -6.89 27.86 24.43
N VAL A 897 -5.93 27.76 23.52
CA VAL A 897 -5.27 28.92 22.91
C VAL A 897 -6.15 29.47 21.79
N ASP A 898 -6.34 30.78 21.79
CA ASP A 898 -6.91 31.55 20.69
C ASP A 898 -5.78 32.41 20.10
N ALA A 899 -5.18 31.93 19.01
CA ALA A 899 -4.05 32.57 18.34
C ALA A 899 -4.24 32.48 16.82
N PRO A 900 -3.62 33.36 16.02
CA PRO A 900 -3.71 33.29 14.56
C PRO A 900 -3.24 31.94 14.00
N HIS A 901 -4.11 31.24 13.27
CA HIS A 901 -3.80 29.98 12.58
C HIS A 901 -4.70 29.78 11.35
N GLY A 902 -4.26 28.91 10.44
CA GLY A 902 -5.01 28.52 9.25
C GLY A 902 -5.10 27.00 9.09
N VAL A 903 -6.15 26.52 8.41
CA VAL A 903 -6.33 25.09 8.09
C VAL A 903 -5.92 24.86 6.64
N GLY A 904 -4.76 24.23 6.46
CA GLY A 904 -4.13 24.05 5.14
C GLY A 904 -3.40 25.27 4.59
N TYR A 905 -3.24 26.33 5.39
CA TYR A 905 -2.50 27.54 5.02
C TYR A 905 -1.86 28.21 6.24
N LEU A 906 -0.78 28.96 6.01
CA LEU A 906 -0.07 29.69 7.05
C LEU A 906 -0.45 31.18 7.04
N PRO A 907 -1.14 31.72 8.06
CA PRO A 907 -1.38 33.14 8.16
C PRO A 907 -0.08 33.95 8.30
N ALA A 908 -0.09 35.19 7.82
CA ALA A 908 1.04 36.11 7.99
C ALA A 908 1.22 36.58 9.45
N ALA A 909 0.13 36.58 10.23
CA ALA A 909 0.17 36.99 11.64
C ALA A 909 0.92 35.98 12.50
N ASP A 910 1.78 36.48 13.38
CA ASP A 910 2.58 35.67 14.31
C ASP A 910 1.76 35.26 15.54
N ALA A 911 1.77 33.97 15.87
CA ALA A 911 1.04 33.39 17.00
C ALA A 911 1.86 33.36 18.30
N THR A 912 3.17 33.60 18.25
CA THR A 912 4.09 33.35 19.37
C THR A 912 3.64 33.98 20.69
N ARG A 913 3.27 35.27 20.66
CA ARG A 913 2.86 36.02 21.86
C ARG A 913 1.57 35.47 22.48
N ASP A 914 0.59 35.11 21.65
CA ASP A 914 -0.71 34.64 22.13
C ASP A 914 -0.60 33.24 22.74
N VAL A 915 0.22 32.37 22.13
CA VAL A 915 0.57 31.06 22.71
C VAL A 915 1.29 31.22 24.05
N GLN A 916 2.35 32.05 24.10
CA GLN A 916 3.13 32.26 25.33
C GLN A 916 2.28 32.83 26.48
N LYS A 917 1.35 33.74 26.18
CA LYS A 917 0.45 34.32 27.19
C LYS A 917 -0.39 33.25 27.91
N VAL A 918 -0.86 32.23 27.18
CA VAL A 918 -1.66 31.14 27.74
C VAL A 918 -0.77 30.15 28.50
N LEU A 919 0.43 29.85 27.99
CA LEU A 919 1.46 29.09 28.72
C LEU A 919 1.77 29.71 30.08
N ASP A 920 2.07 31.02 30.11
CA ASP A 920 2.38 31.73 31.35
C ASP A 920 1.21 31.73 32.33
N ARG A 921 -0.03 31.83 31.81
CA ARG A 921 -1.23 31.74 32.64
C ARG A 921 -1.34 30.36 33.29
N ALA A 922 -1.20 29.29 32.51
CA ALA A 922 -1.23 27.93 33.04
C ALA A 922 -0.15 27.71 34.10
N GLY A 923 1.06 28.23 33.87
CA GLY A 923 2.16 28.20 34.84
C GLY A 923 1.83 28.91 36.15
N ARG A 924 1.32 30.15 36.09
CA ARG A 924 0.90 30.92 37.29
C ARG A 924 -0.22 30.24 38.06
N GLU A 925 -1.09 29.51 37.37
CA GLU A 925 -2.22 28.78 37.95
C GLU A 925 -1.85 27.34 38.39
N GLY A 926 -0.57 26.98 38.41
CA GLY A 926 -0.05 25.74 39.00
C GLY A 926 0.15 24.56 38.05
N GLY A 927 0.01 24.77 36.75
CA GLY A 927 0.13 23.75 35.71
C GLY A 927 -1.15 23.57 34.90
N GLY A 928 -1.10 22.67 33.92
CA GLY A 928 -2.25 22.31 33.09
C GLY A 928 -1.87 21.91 31.67
N ILE A 929 -2.89 21.74 30.83
CA ILE A 929 -2.77 21.46 29.41
C ILE A 929 -3.11 22.74 28.64
N VAL A 930 -2.13 23.28 27.92
CA VAL A 930 -2.32 24.39 26.99
C VAL A 930 -2.50 23.80 25.60
N TYR A 931 -3.74 23.87 25.10
CA TYR A 931 -4.17 23.18 23.91
C TYR A 931 -4.25 24.12 22.70
N LEU A 932 -3.58 23.71 21.63
CA LEU A 932 -3.64 24.31 20.30
C LEU A 932 -4.57 23.47 19.42
N PRO A 933 -5.72 24.01 18.98
CA PRO A 933 -6.54 23.36 17.95
C PRO A 933 -5.75 23.06 16.68
N ALA A 934 -6.28 22.17 15.83
CA ALA A 934 -5.69 21.87 14.53
C ALA A 934 -5.55 23.15 13.68
N GLY A 935 -4.42 23.27 12.98
CA GLY A 935 -4.05 24.44 12.21
C GLY A 935 -2.54 24.65 12.13
N TRP A 936 -2.12 25.49 11.19
CA TRP A 936 -0.73 25.92 11.01
C TRP A 936 -0.53 27.28 11.67
N TYR A 937 0.41 27.33 12.61
CA TYR A 937 0.72 28.48 13.44
C TYR A 937 2.10 29.02 13.07
N ARG A 938 2.18 30.31 12.73
CA ARG A 938 3.47 30.99 12.55
C ARG A 938 4.09 31.23 13.93
N ILE A 939 5.28 30.68 14.18
CA ILE A 939 6.05 30.88 15.41
C ILE A 939 7.38 31.55 15.04
N SER A 940 7.48 32.85 15.32
CA SER A 940 8.63 33.65 14.91
C SER A 940 9.76 33.69 15.95
N THR A 941 9.46 33.40 17.22
CA THR A 941 10.44 33.33 18.30
C THR A 941 10.15 32.19 19.28
N HIS A 942 11.04 31.93 20.23
CA HIS A 942 10.94 30.80 21.16
C HIS A 942 9.72 30.84 22.11
N LEU A 943 9.28 29.66 22.54
CA LEU A 943 8.26 29.41 23.56
C LEU A 943 8.89 28.80 24.82
N SER A 944 8.46 29.26 25.99
CA SER A 944 8.85 28.68 27.28
C SER A 944 7.64 28.03 27.95
N VAL A 945 7.66 26.71 28.07
CA VAL A 945 6.61 25.91 28.73
C VAL A 945 6.90 25.82 30.23
N PRO A 946 6.06 26.41 31.10
CA PRO A 946 6.31 26.45 32.53
C PRO A 946 6.22 25.07 33.20
N ALA A 947 6.68 24.99 34.45
CA ALA A 947 6.69 23.74 35.19
C ALA A 947 5.27 23.15 35.31
N LYS A 948 5.14 21.83 35.14
CA LYS A 948 3.86 21.10 35.17
C LYS A 948 2.84 21.53 34.09
N VAL A 949 3.28 22.27 33.06
CA VAL A 949 2.46 22.63 31.91
C VAL A 949 2.80 21.72 30.73
N GLU A 950 1.78 21.28 30.00
CA GLU A 950 1.93 20.60 28.73
C GLU A 950 1.46 21.49 27.59
N LEU A 951 2.30 21.69 26.57
CA LEU A 951 1.89 22.25 25.29
C LEU A 951 1.38 21.11 24.42
N ARG A 952 0.10 21.15 24.04
CA ARG A 952 -0.56 20.04 23.36
C ARG A 952 -1.22 20.49 22.06
N GLY A 953 -0.98 19.75 20.97
CA GLY A 953 -1.70 19.86 19.71
C GLY A 953 -2.88 18.90 19.60
N ALA A 954 -3.55 18.92 18.46
CA ALA A 954 -4.82 18.24 18.24
C ALA A 954 -4.72 16.71 18.05
N SER A 955 -3.52 16.16 17.83
CA SER A 955 -3.38 14.71 17.60
C SER A 955 -3.36 13.92 18.90
N ALA A 956 -4.25 12.93 19.03
CA ALA A 956 -4.23 11.97 20.14
C ALA A 956 -3.29 10.78 19.89
N VAL A 957 -2.85 10.60 18.64
CA VAL A 957 -2.05 9.47 18.16
C VAL A 957 -0.74 9.96 17.51
N PRO A 958 0.25 9.08 17.27
CA PRO A 958 1.41 9.41 16.45
C PRO A 958 0.96 9.98 15.10
N ASN A 959 1.63 11.02 14.63
CA ASN A 959 1.21 11.71 13.41
C ASN A 959 2.41 12.22 12.61
N ARG A 960 2.25 12.16 11.29
CA ARG A 960 3.24 12.58 10.31
C ARG A 960 2.59 13.30 9.14
N ASP A 961 3.40 14.10 8.45
CA ASP A 961 2.98 14.81 7.26
C ASP A 961 2.60 13.86 6.12
N GLN A 962 1.61 14.30 5.35
CA GLN A 962 1.02 13.60 4.22
C GLN A 962 1.07 14.53 3.01
N GLY A 963 1.58 14.01 1.88
CA GLY A 963 1.68 14.75 0.62
C GLY A 963 0.33 15.33 0.22
N GLY A 964 0.25 16.66 0.10
CA GLY A 964 -0.96 17.38 -0.32
C GLY A 964 -2.10 17.52 0.71
N ALA A 965 -2.02 16.90 1.90
CA ALA A 965 -3.15 16.85 2.85
C ALA A 965 -2.77 16.99 4.35
N SER A 966 -1.64 17.62 4.68
CA SER A 966 -1.14 17.69 6.06
C SER A 966 -2.01 18.54 7.01
N GLY A 967 -2.78 17.88 7.88
CA GLY A 967 -3.66 18.49 8.89
C GLY A 967 -3.00 18.75 10.25
N GLY A 968 -3.68 18.44 11.35
CA GLY A 968 -3.20 18.50 12.74
C GLY A 968 -2.72 19.89 13.19
N THR A 969 -2.00 19.93 14.32
CA THR A 969 -1.34 21.15 14.82
C THR A 969 0.10 21.19 14.32
N VAL A 970 0.44 22.25 13.58
CA VAL A 970 1.79 22.44 13.03
C VAL A 970 2.33 23.80 13.46
N LEU A 971 3.49 23.80 14.10
CA LEU A 971 4.27 24.99 14.39
C LEU A 971 5.23 25.23 13.23
N GLN A 972 4.95 26.27 12.44
CA GLN A 972 5.77 26.73 11.33
C GLN A 972 6.80 27.71 11.92
N ALA A 973 8.02 27.22 12.16
CA ALA A 973 9.03 27.88 12.96
C ALA A 973 10.01 28.73 12.13
N PHE A 974 10.24 29.96 12.57
CA PHE A 974 11.15 30.92 11.93
C PHE A 974 12.28 31.42 12.86
N GLU A 975 12.38 30.89 14.08
CA GLU A 975 13.47 31.22 15.01
C GLU A 975 14.81 30.67 14.49
N ARG A 976 15.80 31.54 14.33
CA ARG A 976 17.14 31.22 13.82
C ARG A 976 18.22 31.27 14.90
N ASN A 977 17.92 31.86 16.06
CA ASN A 977 18.87 31.95 17.15
C ASN A 977 19.11 30.56 17.76
N THR A 978 20.35 30.08 17.69
CA THR A 978 20.76 28.77 18.21
C THR A 978 21.03 28.75 19.71
N ASP A 979 21.08 29.92 20.39
CA ASP A 979 21.32 30.03 21.83
C ASP A 979 20.17 29.42 22.66
N THR A 980 18.94 29.50 22.15
CA THR A 980 17.72 29.03 22.82
C THR A 980 16.96 28.09 21.90
N ALA A 981 16.53 26.94 22.43
CA ALA A 981 15.63 26.04 21.73
C ALA A 981 14.31 26.74 21.35
N LEU A 982 13.68 26.31 20.25
CA LEU A 982 12.36 26.82 19.84
C LEU A 982 11.33 26.65 20.97
N ILE A 983 11.34 25.49 21.64
CA ILE A 983 10.51 25.21 22.81
C ILE A 983 11.43 24.84 23.98
N THR A 984 11.34 25.58 25.09
CA THR A 984 12.04 25.25 26.33
C THR A 984 11.08 24.70 27.38
N LEU A 985 11.49 23.64 28.07
CA LEU A 985 10.69 22.93 29.06
C LEU A 985 11.25 23.14 30.47
N LYS A 986 10.42 23.63 31.39
CA LYS A 986 10.74 23.66 32.84
C LYS A 986 10.38 22.31 33.51
N ASN A 987 10.64 22.17 34.80
CA ASN A 987 10.43 20.91 35.55
C ASN A 987 9.05 20.27 35.30
N ARG A 988 9.01 19.00 34.89
CA ARG A 988 7.78 18.25 34.57
C ARG A 988 6.89 18.89 33.50
N ALA A 989 7.45 19.73 32.64
CA ALA A 989 6.75 20.26 31.47
C ALA A 989 6.89 19.30 30.28
N GLY A 990 5.94 19.33 29.34
CA GLY A 990 6.01 18.47 28.17
C GLY A 990 5.33 19.00 26.92
N VAL A 991 5.55 18.29 25.81
CA VAL A 991 4.94 18.55 24.50
C VAL A 991 4.22 17.29 24.02
N ARG A 992 3.03 17.45 23.42
CA ARG A 992 2.27 16.32 22.88
C ARG A 992 1.49 16.65 21.60
N GLY A 993 1.47 15.73 20.63
CA GLY A 993 0.45 15.71 19.57
C GLY A 993 0.55 16.85 18.54
N LEU A 994 1.76 17.38 18.31
CA LEU A 994 2.02 18.49 17.39
C LEU A 994 3.29 18.26 16.56
N ARG A 995 3.44 19.02 15.48
CA ARG A 995 4.62 18.99 14.62
C ARG A 995 5.36 20.31 14.60
N VAL A 996 6.67 20.27 14.37
CA VAL A 996 7.51 21.45 14.15
C VAL A 996 8.12 21.35 12.75
N PHE A 997 7.80 22.32 11.89
CA PHE A 997 8.35 22.42 10.53
C PHE A 997 9.05 23.76 10.35
N TYR A 998 10.18 23.75 9.66
CA TYR A 998 11.00 24.94 9.39
C TYR A 998 10.90 25.32 7.91
N PRO A 999 10.02 26.27 7.51
CA PRO A 999 9.74 26.53 6.09
C PRO A 999 10.96 26.98 5.29
N GLU A 1000 11.89 27.64 5.95
CA GLU A 1000 13.10 28.18 5.33
C GLU A 1000 14.30 27.20 5.40
N ASN A 1001 14.13 26.01 5.98
CA ASN A 1001 15.14 24.94 5.96
C ASN A 1001 14.83 23.96 4.81
N ASN A 1002 14.76 24.49 3.59
CA ASN A 1002 14.43 23.76 2.37
C ASN A 1002 15.70 23.12 1.77
N PRO A 1003 15.81 21.78 1.70
CA PRO A 1003 17.01 21.13 1.17
C PRO A 1003 17.35 21.47 -0.29
N ALA A 1004 16.36 21.86 -1.11
CA ALA A 1004 16.60 22.32 -2.47
C ALA A 1004 17.54 23.55 -2.52
N ASN A 1005 17.52 24.38 -1.47
CA ASN A 1005 18.35 25.58 -1.34
C ASN A 1005 19.53 25.38 -0.37
N GLY A 1006 19.69 24.16 0.17
CA GLY A 1006 20.60 23.85 1.25
C GLY A 1006 19.96 23.99 2.64
N VAL A 1007 20.41 23.16 3.58
CA VAL A 1007 19.98 23.23 4.99
C VAL A 1007 21.05 23.89 5.83
N VAL A 1008 20.64 24.55 6.90
CA VAL A 1008 21.53 25.22 7.84
C VAL A 1008 21.18 24.84 9.28
N PRO A 1009 22.11 25.02 10.22
CA PRO A 1009 21.82 24.82 11.63
C PRO A 1009 20.63 25.66 12.11
N TYR A 1010 19.72 24.99 12.81
CA TYR A 1010 18.63 25.59 13.58
C TYR A 1010 18.82 25.21 15.05
N PRO A 1011 18.29 26.00 16.01
CA PRO A 1011 18.23 25.56 17.40
C PRO A 1011 17.55 24.19 17.53
N TYR A 1012 17.85 23.49 18.62
CA TYR A 1012 17.03 22.35 19.06
C TYR A 1012 15.54 22.74 19.04
N ALA A 1013 14.72 21.90 18.42
CA ALA A 1013 13.27 22.13 18.40
C ALA A 1013 12.70 22.13 19.82
N ILE A 1014 13.17 21.23 20.69
CA ILE A 1014 12.73 21.13 22.08
C ILE A 1014 13.94 20.91 23.01
N ARG A 1015 14.04 21.68 24.10
CA ARG A 1015 15.05 21.47 25.15
C ARG A 1015 14.46 21.51 26.57
N GLY A 1016 14.87 20.61 27.44
CA GLY A 1016 14.46 20.56 28.86
C GLY A 1016 15.55 20.00 29.78
N THR A 1017 15.75 20.59 30.96
CA THR A 1017 16.90 20.24 31.83
C THR A 1017 16.55 19.96 33.30
N ALA A 1018 15.25 19.97 33.65
CA ALA A 1018 14.81 20.04 35.04
C ALA A 1018 14.15 18.75 35.56
N GLY A 1019 14.22 17.65 34.80
CA GLY A 1019 13.64 16.35 35.15
C GLY A 1019 12.12 16.25 34.90
N GLY A 1020 11.66 15.02 34.65
CA GLY A 1020 10.27 14.67 34.35
C GLY A 1020 9.74 15.27 33.05
N ASN A 1021 10.62 15.77 32.19
CA ASN A 1021 10.26 16.37 30.91
C ASN A 1021 9.87 15.30 29.89
N TYR A 1022 8.92 15.60 29.02
CA TYR A 1022 8.47 14.62 28.04
C TYR A 1022 8.03 15.19 26.69
N VAL A 1023 8.21 14.40 25.64
CA VAL A 1023 7.78 14.70 24.27
C VAL A 1023 7.10 13.45 23.70
N ILE A 1024 5.81 13.55 23.35
CA ILE A 1024 4.98 12.39 22.97
C ILE A 1024 4.19 12.67 21.69
N ASN A 1025 4.16 11.76 20.72
CA ASN A 1025 3.42 11.92 19.45
C ASN A 1025 3.78 13.24 18.75
N ALA A 1026 5.08 13.45 18.48
CA ALA A 1026 5.57 14.69 17.89
C ALA A 1026 6.36 14.43 16.61
N GLY A 1027 6.18 15.30 15.61
CA GLY A 1027 6.85 15.17 14.31
C GLY A 1027 7.81 16.32 13.98
N PHE A 1028 8.93 15.98 13.35
CA PHE A 1028 10.02 16.89 12.99
C PHE A 1028 10.48 16.62 11.54
N PRO A 1029 9.68 17.00 10.53
CA PRO A 1029 9.96 16.72 9.12
C PRO A 1029 11.31 17.22 8.59
N ASN A 1030 11.90 18.29 9.15
CA ASN A 1030 13.15 18.88 8.64
C ASN A 1030 13.97 19.63 9.72
N ALA A 1031 14.06 19.08 10.91
CA ALA A 1031 14.82 19.68 12.00
C ALA A 1031 16.33 19.48 11.80
N TRP A 1032 17.13 20.48 12.19
CA TRP A 1032 18.58 20.27 12.33
C TRP A 1032 18.86 19.44 13.58
N ASP A 1033 18.55 20.03 14.74
CA ASP A 1033 18.54 19.37 16.03
C ASP A 1033 17.09 19.23 16.54
N GLY A 1034 16.71 18.03 16.99
CA GLY A 1034 15.36 17.69 17.43
C GLY A 1034 15.12 17.98 18.90
N ILE A 1035 15.48 17.02 19.76
CA ILE A 1035 15.11 17.00 21.18
C ILE A 1035 16.37 16.90 22.05
N ASP A 1036 16.50 17.75 23.06
CA ASP A 1036 17.58 17.71 24.06
C ASP A 1036 17.00 17.69 25.48
N LEU A 1037 17.07 16.55 26.17
CA LEU A 1037 16.51 16.36 27.50
C LEU A 1037 17.57 15.90 28.50
N SER A 1038 17.53 16.45 29.71
CA SER A 1038 18.30 15.99 30.87
C SER A 1038 17.50 16.06 32.17
N GLY A 1039 18.00 15.36 33.20
CA GLY A 1039 17.33 15.14 34.49
C GLY A 1039 16.59 13.81 34.56
N ASP A 1040 16.08 13.49 35.76
CA ASP A 1040 15.48 12.19 36.03
C ASP A 1040 14.13 11.99 35.33
N ASN A 1041 13.82 10.76 34.94
CA ASN A 1041 12.52 10.33 34.42
C ASN A 1041 12.03 11.12 33.19
N VAL A 1042 12.94 11.50 32.29
CA VAL A 1042 12.58 12.09 30.99
C VAL A 1042 11.97 11.03 30.06
N VAL A 1043 11.02 11.41 29.20
CA VAL A 1043 10.34 10.47 28.29
C VAL A 1043 10.22 11.06 26.88
N VAL A 1044 10.77 10.37 25.89
CA VAL A 1044 10.50 10.62 24.46
C VAL A 1044 9.72 9.43 23.93
N ARG A 1045 8.55 9.64 23.31
CA ARG A 1045 7.75 8.54 22.78
C ARG A 1045 7.02 8.88 21.48
N LYS A 1046 7.02 7.97 20.51
CA LYS A 1046 6.34 8.13 19.22
C LYS A 1046 6.73 9.43 18.53
N VAL A 1047 8.03 9.59 18.33
CA VAL A 1047 8.61 10.72 17.60
C VAL A 1047 9.00 10.27 16.20
N ALA A 1048 8.64 11.07 15.20
CA ALA A 1048 8.98 10.78 13.81
C ALA A 1048 9.54 12.00 13.07
N GLY A 1049 10.37 11.78 12.05
CA GLY A 1049 10.89 12.90 11.25
C GLY A 1049 12.20 12.63 10.54
N ALA A 1050 12.78 13.70 10.01
CA ALA A 1050 14.14 13.73 9.48
C ALA A 1050 14.95 14.77 10.26
N PHE A 1051 16.15 14.37 10.67
CA PHE A 1051 17.04 15.16 11.49
C PHE A 1051 18.40 15.25 10.80
N PHE A 1052 18.95 16.46 10.67
CA PHE A 1052 20.20 16.66 9.95
C PHE A 1052 21.46 16.45 10.82
N ASP A 1053 21.34 16.56 12.15
CA ASP A 1053 22.44 16.31 13.10
C ASP A 1053 21.97 15.49 14.33
N HIS A 1054 21.42 16.10 15.38
CA HIS A 1054 20.97 15.34 16.56
C HIS A 1054 19.45 15.15 16.55
N ALA A 1055 18.94 13.92 16.45
CA ALA A 1055 17.51 13.69 16.62
C ALA A 1055 17.08 13.78 18.10
N ILE A 1056 17.73 12.99 18.95
CA ILE A 1056 17.44 12.93 20.40
C ILE A 1056 18.76 12.90 21.18
N SER A 1057 18.95 13.87 22.06
CA SER A 1057 20.06 13.95 23.01
C SER A 1057 19.53 13.77 24.43
N ILE A 1058 20.08 12.80 25.16
CA ILE A 1058 19.75 12.51 26.56
C ILE A 1058 20.98 12.74 27.44
N GLY A 1059 20.94 13.81 28.24
CA GLY A 1059 21.98 14.16 29.20
C GLY A 1059 21.85 13.42 30.54
N ALA A 1060 22.59 13.90 31.54
CA ALA A 1060 22.65 13.29 32.87
C ALA A 1060 21.29 13.23 33.57
N GLY A 1061 20.95 12.06 34.13
CA GLY A 1061 19.69 11.80 34.82
C GLY A 1061 19.47 10.29 35.02
N GLN A 1062 18.48 9.92 35.84
CA GLN A 1062 18.12 8.52 36.10
C GLN A 1062 16.76 8.13 35.51
N GLY A 1063 16.66 6.94 34.92
CA GLY A 1063 15.37 6.31 34.58
C GLY A 1063 14.65 6.93 33.38
N GLY A 1064 15.39 7.56 32.46
CA GLY A 1064 14.84 8.09 31.22
C GLY A 1064 14.35 7.00 30.27
N ARG A 1065 13.45 7.34 29.33
CA ARG A 1065 12.92 6.41 28.33
C ARG A 1065 12.79 7.04 26.94
N VAL A 1066 13.15 6.28 25.91
CA VAL A 1066 12.97 6.63 24.49
C VAL A 1066 12.24 5.47 23.80
N GLU A 1067 11.02 5.70 23.33
CA GLU A 1067 10.10 4.62 22.94
C GLU A 1067 9.43 4.88 21.57
N GLY A 1068 9.53 3.97 20.59
CA GLY A 1068 8.81 4.05 19.32
C GLY A 1068 9.25 5.22 18.44
N VAL A 1069 10.54 5.33 18.15
CA VAL A 1069 11.10 6.40 17.31
C VAL A 1069 11.29 5.89 15.88
N LEU A 1070 10.72 6.61 14.91
CA LEU A 1070 10.88 6.32 13.48
C LEU A 1070 11.50 7.52 12.77
N SER A 1071 12.75 7.40 12.33
CA SER A 1071 13.37 8.47 11.54
C SER A 1071 13.75 8.03 10.14
N ASN A 1072 13.29 8.80 9.15
CA ASN A 1072 13.54 8.56 7.73
C ASN A 1072 13.58 9.91 7.00
N GLY A 1073 14.57 10.08 6.10
CA GLY A 1073 14.75 11.28 5.29
C GLY A 1073 13.55 11.63 4.40
N ASN A 1074 12.69 10.65 4.07
CA ASN A 1074 11.49 10.87 3.25
C ASN A 1074 10.45 11.74 3.96
N ALA A 1075 10.62 11.99 5.28
CA ALA A 1075 9.80 12.94 6.02
C ALA A 1075 9.90 14.35 5.45
N VAL A 1076 11.02 14.68 4.81
CA VAL A 1076 11.23 16.01 4.20
C VAL A 1076 10.45 16.15 2.89
N THR A 1077 10.28 15.08 2.11
CA THR A 1077 9.68 15.11 0.77
C THR A 1077 8.17 14.89 0.80
N ARG A 1078 7.67 14.18 1.82
CA ARG A 1078 6.25 13.83 1.97
C ARG A 1078 5.44 14.89 2.73
N VAL A 1079 5.96 16.12 2.81
CA VAL A 1079 5.27 17.23 3.47
C VAL A 1079 4.08 17.73 2.67
N GLY A 1080 2.96 17.99 3.33
CA GLY A 1080 1.75 18.54 2.69
C GLY A 1080 1.65 20.05 2.66
N TYR A 1081 2.77 20.76 2.83
CA TYR A 1081 2.77 22.22 2.93
C TYR A 1081 2.90 22.93 1.57
N GLN A 1082 3.22 22.21 0.51
CA GLN A 1082 3.36 22.70 -0.87
C GLN A 1082 4.19 24.00 -0.94
N GLN A 1083 5.38 23.98 -0.33
CA GLN A 1083 6.28 25.14 -0.34
C GLN A 1083 6.81 25.40 -1.76
N PRO A 1084 6.98 26.67 -2.17
CA PRO A 1084 7.66 26.99 -3.42
C PRO A 1084 9.06 26.37 -3.48
N TYR A 1085 9.42 25.84 -4.65
CA TYR A 1085 10.72 25.21 -4.90
C TYR A 1085 11.10 24.11 -3.90
N TRP A 1086 10.12 23.42 -3.33
CA TRP A 1086 10.40 22.23 -2.54
C TRP A 1086 10.86 21.10 -3.47
N MET A 1087 11.78 20.26 -3.01
CA MET A 1087 12.29 19.15 -3.83
C MET A 1087 11.27 18.00 -3.92
N ASN A 1088 11.37 17.21 -5.00
CA ASN A 1088 10.62 15.97 -5.19
C ASN A 1088 11.33 14.77 -4.53
N GLU A 1089 10.58 13.71 -4.23
CA GLU A 1089 11.09 12.50 -3.57
C GLU A 1089 12.22 11.80 -4.35
N GLY A 1090 12.21 11.86 -5.68
CA GLY A 1090 13.27 11.28 -6.52
C GLY A 1090 14.68 11.84 -6.24
N ASN A 1091 14.81 13.03 -5.64
CA ASN A 1091 16.10 13.67 -5.34
C ASN A 1091 16.52 13.52 -3.86
N ILE A 1092 15.82 12.68 -3.09
CA ILE A 1092 16.02 12.55 -1.65
C ILE A 1092 17.44 12.12 -1.26
N PHE A 1093 18.04 11.18 -1.98
CA PHE A 1093 19.39 10.70 -1.67
C PHE A 1093 20.41 11.81 -1.86
N GLU A 1094 20.40 12.44 -3.04
CA GLU A 1094 21.33 13.50 -3.39
C GLU A 1094 21.19 14.74 -2.50
N LEU A 1095 19.97 15.15 -2.17
CA LEU A 1095 19.74 16.44 -1.51
C LEU A 1095 19.60 16.36 0.01
N VAL A 1096 19.30 15.19 0.57
CA VAL A 1096 19.04 15.00 2.02
C VAL A 1096 19.96 13.95 2.62
N ILE A 1097 19.81 12.70 2.19
CA ILE A 1097 20.38 11.55 2.90
C ILE A 1097 21.91 11.54 2.75
N ASP A 1098 22.44 11.50 1.53
CA ASP A 1098 23.89 11.44 1.29
C ASP A 1098 24.57 12.77 1.57
N LYS A 1099 23.86 13.87 1.32
CA LYS A 1099 24.43 15.21 1.47
C LYS A 1099 24.64 15.57 2.93
N TYR A 1100 23.72 15.21 3.80
CA TYR A 1100 23.71 15.63 5.21
C TYR A 1100 23.59 14.46 6.18
N MET A 1101 22.49 13.70 6.13
CA MET A 1101 22.14 12.77 7.23
C MET A 1101 23.17 11.65 7.41
N ARG A 1102 23.61 10.99 6.34
CA ARG A 1102 24.65 9.94 6.41
C ARG A 1102 26.02 10.43 6.83
N LYS A 1103 26.27 11.74 6.81
CA LYS A 1103 27.56 12.32 7.19
C LYS A 1103 27.61 12.74 8.65
N ALA A 1104 26.47 13.01 9.26
CA ALA A 1104 26.45 13.70 10.55
C ALA A 1104 25.33 13.29 11.50
N ALA A 1105 24.24 12.67 11.04
CA ALA A 1105 23.05 12.50 11.85
C ALA A 1105 23.16 11.33 12.84
N LYS A 1106 22.71 11.54 14.09
CA LYS A 1106 22.61 10.53 15.16
C LYS A 1106 21.16 10.45 15.62
N ILE A 1107 20.60 9.24 15.75
CA ILE A 1107 19.22 9.12 16.25
C ILE A 1107 19.14 9.29 17.78
N VAL A 1108 20.05 8.70 18.56
CA VAL A 1108 20.08 8.87 20.02
C VAL A 1108 21.51 9.08 20.49
N THR A 1109 21.77 10.21 21.17
CA THR A 1109 23.04 10.52 21.83
C THR A 1109 22.86 10.55 23.34
N VAL A 1110 23.78 9.93 24.09
CA VAL A 1110 23.68 9.76 25.55
C VAL A 1110 24.93 10.28 26.27
N ASP A 1111 24.70 11.23 27.19
CA ASP A 1111 25.74 11.92 27.96
C ASP A 1111 25.43 11.91 29.47
N GLY A 1112 25.77 10.79 30.12
CA GLY A 1112 25.76 10.63 31.58
C GLY A 1112 24.46 10.07 32.16
N ALA A 1113 23.53 9.60 31.33
CA ALA A 1113 22.28 8.98 31.79
C ALA A 1113 22.53 7.64 32.50
N ARG A 1114 21.67 7.27 33.46
CA ARG A 1114 21.72 5.99 34.17
C ARG A 1114 20.36 5.29 34.13
N GLY A 1115 20.35 3.99 33.83
CA GLY A 1115 19.11 3.23 33.65
C GLY A 1115 18.22 3.86 32.58
N LEU A 1116 18.81 4.35 31.48
CA LEU A 1116 18.08 4.80 30.31
C LEU A 1116 17.58 3.57 29.55
N THR A 1117 16.31 3.55 29.16
CA THR A 1117 15.75 2.46 28.37
C THR A 1117 15.31 2.95 27.00
N LEU A 1118 15.72 2.24 25.95
CA LEU A 1118 15.27 2.43 24.57
C LEU A 1118 14.38 1.25 24.19
N LEU A 1119 13.23 1.52 23.58
CA LEU A 1119 12.34 0.52 23.01
C LEU A 1119 11.91 0.98 21.60
N ASP A 1120 12.00 0.11 20.61
CA ASP A 1120 11.47 0.35 19.26
C ASP A 1120 12.04 1.63 18.63
N VAL A 1121 13.37 1.67 18.43
CA VAL A 1121 14.08 2.83 17.88
C VAL A 1121 14.69 2.46 16.54
N PHE A 1122 14.30 3.19 15.48
CA PHE A 1122 14.72 2.92 14.11
C PHE A 1122 15.18 4.18 13.36
N ALA A 1123 16.31 4.06 12.65
CA ALA A 1123 16.89 5.11 11.82
C ALA A 1123 17.19 4.63 10.39
N TYR A 1124 16.73 5.38 9.38
CA TYR A 1124 17.05 5.18 7.97
C TYR A 1124 17.89 6.34 7.42
N GLY A 1125 19.07 6.05 6.87
CA GLY A 1125 19.91 7.05 6.20
C GLY A 1125 20.73 7.95 7.15
N PHE A 1126 21.07 7.47 8.34
CA PHE A 1126 21.80 8.22 9.37
C PHE A 1126 23.31 7.97 9.32
N HIS A 1127 24.11 8.75 10.04
CA HIS A 1127 25.50 8.40 10.30
C HIS A 1127 25.59 7.36 11.43
N ASP A 1128 25.00 7.63 12.60
CA ASP A 1128 24.99 6.67 13.71
C ASP A 1128 23.59 6.40 14.27
N GLY A 1129 23.43 5.20 14.82
CA GLY A 1129 22.30 4.79 15.64
C GLY A 1129 22.36 5.38 17.05
N LEU A 1130 22.74 4.54 18.01
CA LEU A 1130 22.91 4.89 19.41
C LEU A 1130 24.37 5.28 19.71
N VAL A 1131 24.60 6.52 20.12
CA VAL A 1131 25.91 7.03 20.53
C VAL A 1131 25.94 7.24 22.04
N VAL A 1132 26.75 6.46 22.76
CA VAL A 1132 26.92 6.54 24.22
C VAL A 1132 28.32 7.06 24.54
N ASN A 1133 28.39 8.37 24.75
CA ASN A 1133 29.61 9.02 25.24
C ASN A 1133 29.88 8.66 26.70
N SER A 1134 28.81 8.60 27.51
CA SER A 1134 28.83 8.02 28.86
C SER A 1134 27.44 7.65 29.34
N GLY A 1135 27.30 6.59 30.13
CA GLY A 1135 26.03 6.27 30.78
C GLY A 1135 25.77 4.78 30.96
N GLN A 1136 24.52 4.45 31.29
CA GLN A 1136 23.98 3.09 31.29
C GLN A 1136 22.71 3.05 30.44
N VAL A 1137 22.69 2.20 29.42
CA VAL A 1137 21.60 2.11 28.43
C VAL A 1137 21.20 0.66 28.18
N ASP A 1138 19.92 0.37 28.34
CA ASP A 1138 19.30 -0.90 27.93
C ASP A 1138 18.43 -0.62 26.68
N ALA A 1139 18.80 -1.18 25.53
CA ALA A 1139 18.09 -1.00 24.27
C ALA A 1139 17.36 -2.26 23.83
N PHE A 1140 16.14 -2.11 23.37
CA PHE A 1140 15.27 -3.18 22.91
C PHE A 1140 14.71 -2.83 21.54
N ASN A 1141 14.81 -3.75 20.57
CA ASN A 1141 14.38 -3.52 19.19
C ASN A 1141 15.03 -2.24 18.61
N LEU A 1142 16.36 -2.28 18.43
CA LEU A 1142 17.14 -1.18 17.86
C LEU A 1142 17.48 -1.49 16.40
N GLY A 1143 17.15 -0.60 15.48
CA GLY A 1143 17.39 -0.80 14.05
C GLY A 1143 18.08 0.37 13.37
N THR A 1144 19.01 0.07 12.46
CA THR A 1144 19.63 1.05 11.57
C THR A 1144 19.70 0.52 10.15
N ASP A 1145 19.15 1.28 9.22
CA ASP A 1145 19.26 1.02 7.80
C ASP A 1145 20.03 2.14 7.10
N ASN A 1146 20.82 1.73 6.11
CA ASN A 1146 21.43 2.62 5.15
C ASN A 1146 22.35 3.68 5.77
N LEU A 1147 23.18 3.28 6.73
CA LEU A 1147 24.15 4.11 7.45
C LEU A 1147 25.22 4.70 6.52
N GLY A 1148 25.86 5.79 6.98
CA GLY A 1148 27.12 6.30 6.43
C GLY A 1148 28.23 5.25 6.45
N THR A 1149 29.24 5.39 5.58
CA THR A 1149 30.29 4.37 5.37
C THR A 1149 31.07 4.02 6.65
N ASP A 1150 31.27 4.99 7.54
CA ASP A 1150 31.93 4.89 8.84
C ASP A 1150 30.95 4.96 10.03
N GLY A 1151 29.67 4.81 9.74
CA GLY A 1151 28.59 4.83 10.71
C GLY A 1151 28.45 3.55 11.54
N HIS A 1152 27.93 3.68 12.76
CA HIS A 1152 27.71 2.55 13.68
C HIS A 1152 26.25 2.44 14.12
N THR A 1153 25.73 1.22 14.27
CA THR A 1153 24.44 1.02 14.96
C THR A 1153 24.57 1.40 16.43
N ILE A 1154 25.67 1.01 17.07
CA ILE A 1154 26.02 1.38 18.44
C ILE A 1154 27.47 1.85 18.50
N GLN A 1155 27.68 3.04 19.04
CA GLN A 1155 29.00 3.56 19.38
C GLN A 1155 29.08 3.80 20.90
N VAL A 1156 30.05 3.18 21.57
CA VAL A 1156 30.26 3.34 23.01
C VAL A 1156 31.67 3.87 23.27
N VAL A 1157 31.77 5.08 23.83
CA VAL A 1157 33.05 5.64 24.29
C VAL A 1157 33.40 5.10 25.67
N ARG A 1158 32.44 5.14 26.60
CA ARG A 1158 32.52 4.55 27.94
C ARG A 1158 31.10 4.36 28.48
N GLY A 1159 30.87 3.37 29.31
CA GLY A 1159 29.54 3.12 29.89
C GLY A 1159 29.19 1.65 29.91
N ASP A 1160 27.96 1.37 30.31
CA ASP A 1160 27.35 0.04 30.35
C ASP A 1160 26.20 0.02 29.34
N VAL A 1161 26.30 -0.80 28.29
CA VAL A 1161 25.33 -0.83 27.20
C VAL A 1161 24.96 -2.27 26.91
N GLU A 1162 23.67 -2.55 26.98
CA GLU A 1162 23.07 -3.82 26.60
C GLU A 1162 22.00 -3.58 25.54
N ALA A 1163 22.00 -4.36 24.46
CA ALA A 1163 20.99 -4.25 23.40
C ALA A 1163 20.43 -5.63 23.02
N THR A 1164 19.12 -5.73 22.90
CA THR A 1164 18.40 -6.95 22.54
C THR A 1164 17.58 -6.73 21.28
N ASN A 1165 17.64 -7.67 20.34
CA ASN A 1165 17.04 -7.58 19.01
C ASN A 1165 17.55 -6.36 18.25
N LEU A 1166 18.77 -6.47 17.73
CA LEU A 1166 19.39 -5.42 16.91
C LEU A 1166 19.29 -5.79 15.43
N ALA A 1167 18.89 -4.85 14.58
CA ALA A 1167 18.83 -5.01 13.12
C ALA A 1167 19.75 -4.02 12.41
N ARG A 1168 20.60 -4.48 11.49
CA ARG A 1168 21.48 -3.59 10.69
C ARG A 1168 21.77 -4.07 9.27
N TYR A 1169 21.55 -3.19 8.29
CA TYR A 1169 21.80 -3.44 6.87
C TYR A 1169 23.28 -3.24 6.49
N ASN A 1170 23.83 -2.04 6.69
CA ASN A 1170 25.22 -1.66 6.38
C ASN A 1170 25.85 -0.86 7.54
N GLY A 1171 27.11 -0.45 7.39
CA GLY A 1171 27.90 0.16 8.47
C GLY A 1171 28.43 -0.91 9.44
N ALA A 1172 28.95 -0.48 10.59
CA ALA A 1172 29.44 -1.38 11.63
C ALA A 1172 28.37 -1.60 12.73
N THR A 1173 28.26 -2.82 13.27
CA THR A 1173 27.31 -3.09 14.35
C THR A 1173 27.68 -2.37 15.64
N LEU A 1174 28.95 -2.42 16.03
CA LEU A 1174 29.45 -1.92 17.31
C LEU A 1174 30.85 -1.32 17.18
N SER A 1175 31.06 -0.17 17.83
CA SER A 1175 32.37 0.32 18.24
C SER A 1175 32.40 0.52 19.76
N GLY A 1176 33.47 0.09 20.42
CA GLY A 1176 33.58 0.05 21.87
C GLY A 1176 33.12 -1.28 22.48
N THR A 1177 32.56 -1.25 23.70
CA THR A 1177 32.13 -2.44 24.45
C THR A 1177 30.64 -2.35 24.79
N ALA A 1178 29.88 -3.37 24.39
CA ALA A 1178 28.46 -3.56 24.70
C ALA A 1178 28.11 -5.06 24.66
N THR A 1179 27.08 -5.46 25.40
CA THR A 1179 26.49 -6.81 25.33
C THR A 1179 25.32 -6.78 24.34
N LEU A 1180 25.37 -7.62 23.31
CA LEU A 1180 24.33 -7.68 22.27
C LEU A 1180 23.68 -9.06 22.23
N HIS A 1181 22.34 -9.08 22.19
CA HIS A 1181 21.52 -10.28 22.04
C HIS A 1181 20.74 -10.23 20.74
N ASN A 1182 20.60 -11.37 20.04
CA ASN A 1182 19.81 -11.47 18.80
C ASN A 1182 20.24 -10.43 17.73
N VAL A 1183 21.52 -10.46 17.33
CA VAL A 1183 22.04 -9.61 16.26
C VAL A 1183 21.55 -10.11 14.90
N MET A 1184 20.74 -9.31 14.22
CA MET A 1184 20.28 -9.52 12.84
C MET A 1184 21.05 -8.58 11.91
N VAL A 1185 21.96 -9.13 11.11
CA VAL A 1185 22.84 -8.37 10.23
C VAL A 1185 22.94 -9.04 8.88
N ILE A 1186 22.97 -8.24 7.81
CA ILE A 1186 23.23 -8.72 6.45
C ILE A 1186 24.42 -7.96 5.84
N ASN A 1187 24.94 -8.45 4.72
CA ASN A 1187 26.11 -7.86 4.05
C ASN A 1187 27.35 -7.72 4.98
N VAL A 1188 27.60 -8.74 5.81
CA VAL A 1188 28.74 -8.78 6.74
C VAL A 1188 29.67 -9.94 6.44
N VAL A 1189 30.96 -9.74 6.72
CA VAL A 1189 31.93 -10.84 6.78
C VAL A 1189 31.96 -11.38 8.21
N GLN A 1190 31.62 -12.66 8.35
CA GLN A 1190 31.67 -13.36 9.64
C GLN A 1190 32.79 -14.40 9.65
N ARG A 1191 33.30 -14.70 10.85
CA ARG A 1191 34.29 -15.75 11.09
C ARG A 1191 33.82 -16.73 12.15
N SER A 1192 34.19 -17.99 11.96
CA SER A 1192 33.98 -19.06 12.94
C SER A 1192 35.03 -18.98 14.03
N ILE A 1193 34.59 -18.83 15.28
CA ILE A 1193 35.46 -18.90 16.45
C ILE A 1193 34.97 -20.03 17.35
N SER A 1194 35.86 -20.97 17.66
CA SER A 1194 35.57 -22.07 18.59
C SER A 1194 36.72 -22.30 19.56
N VAL A 1195 36.42 -22.95 20.69
CA VAL A 1195 37.40 -23.33 21.71
C VAL A 1195 37.39 -24.82 21.96
N GLN A 1196 38.55 -25.35 22.32
CA GLN A 1196 38.71 -26.73 22.78
C GLN A 1196 39.67 -26.79 23.96
N ALA A 1197 39.56 -27.84 24.78
CA ALA A 1197 40.44 -28.07 25.92
C ALA A 1197 41.36 -29.26 25.65
N ALA A 1198 42.65 -29.10 25.95
CA ALA A 1198 43.65 -30.16 25.95
C ALA A 1198 44.14 -30.37 27.39
N GLY A 1199 43.73 -31.47 28.03
CA GLY A 1199 43.96 -31.74 29.46
C GLY A 1199 42.67 -31.65 30.29
N ASN A 1200 42.80 -31.61 31.62
CA ASN A 1200 41.65 -31.62 32.53
C ASN A 1200 41.18 -30.19 32.87
N GLY A 1201 40.22 -29.64 32.13
CA GLY A 1201 39.67 -28.30 32.36
C GLY A 1201 38.58 -27.94 31.34
N THR A 1202 38.02 -26.74 31.44
CA THR A 1202 36.97 -26.24 30.53
C THR A 1202 37.35 -24.93 29.87
N ALA A 1203 36.86 -24.70 28.65
CA ALA A 1203 37.04 -23.47 27.89
C ALA A 1203 35.68 -22.89 27.49
N THR A 1204 35.51 -21.57 27.62
CA THR A 1204 34.32 -20.85 27.19
C THR A 1204 34.67 -19.65 26.33
N ILE A 1205 33.70 -19.17 25.56
CA ILE A 1205 33.80 -17.99 24.70
C ILE A 1205 32.71 -17.02 25.12
N ALA A 1206 33.04 -15.73 25.16
CA ALA A 1206 32.12 -14.64 25.35
C ALA A 1206 32.35 -13.59 24.26
N GLY A 1207 31.28 -13.13 23.62
CA GLY A 1207 31.30 -12.13 22.56
C GLY A 1207 29.94 -12.02 21.90
N ASN A 1208 29.77 -11.00 21.05
CA ASN A 1208 28.51 -10.75 20.36
C ASN A 1208 28.40 -11.64 19.12
N GLU A 1209 27.73 -12.78 19.28
CA GLU A 1209 27.47 -13.73 18.20
C GLU A 1209 26.37 -13.21 17.26
N SER A 1210 26.64 -13.27 15.95
CA SER A 1210 25.59 -13.09 14.95
C SER A 1210 24.86 -14.39 14.69
N GLU A 1211 25.53 -15.53 14.80
CA GLU A 1211 24.99 -16.90 14.78
C GLU A 1211 25.83 -17.76 15.73
N PRO A 1212 25.38 -18.96 16.15
CA PRO A 1212 26.16 -19.80 17.06
C PRO A 1212 27.60 -20.03 16.58
N GLY A 1213 28.59 -19.54 17.36
CA GLY A 1213 30.02 -19.62 17.03
C GLY A 1213 30.50 -18.70 15.90
N LYS A 1214 29.66 -17.79 15.39
CA LYS A 1214 29.98 -16.85 14.30
C LYS A 1214 29.99 -15.42 14.82
N TYR A 1215 31.04 -14.69 14.45
CA TYR A 1215 31.29 -13.33 14.90
C TYR A 1215 31.64 -12.43 13.71
N GLU A 1216 31.19 -11.17 13.73
CA GLU A 1216 31.55 -10.18 12.73
C GLU A 1216 33.05 -9.88 12.75
N VAL A 1217 33.68 -9.70 11.59
CA VAL A 1217 35.06 -9.23 11.51
C VAL A 1217 35.19 -7.86 12.19
N GLY A 1218 36.21 -7.70 13.04
CA GLY A 1218 36.39 -6.50 13.87
C GLY A 1218 35.75 -6.60 15.26
N ALA A 1219 34.83 -7.55 15.49
CA ALA A 1219 34.27 -7.78 16.82
C ALA A 1219 35.34 -8.26 17.81
N GLN A 1220 35.16 -7.92 19.10
CA GLN A 1220 36.00 -8.44 20.17
C GLN A 1220 35.39 -9.70 20.77
N VAL A 1221 36.20 -10.74 20.93
CA VAL A 1221 35.82 -12.02 21.56
C VAL A 1221 36.79 -12.32 22.69
N THR A 1222 36.25 -12.77 23.83
CA THR A 1222 37.01 -13.17 25.01
C THR A 1222 36.87 -14.67 25.23
N VAL A 1223 37.99 -15.38 25.28
CA VAL A 1223 38.01 -16.80 25.67
C VAL A 1223 38.48 -16.94 27.12
N THR A 1224 37.84 -17.82 27.88
CA THR A 1224 38.16 -18.08 29.30
C THR A 1224 38.40 -19.56 29.54
N ALA A 1225 39.53 -19.87 30.18
CA ALA A 1225 39.92 -21.22 30.55
C ALA A 1225 39.81 -21.39 32.07
N THR A 1226 39.12 -22.44 32.50
CA THR A 1226 38.92 -22.79 33.91
C THR A 1226 39.53 -24.17 34.18
N PRO A 1227 40.63 -24.26 34.94
CA PRO A 1227 41.22 -25.54 35.34
C PRO A 1227 40.27 -26.34 36.25
N SER A 1228 40.35 -27.66 36.16
CA SER A 1228 39.79 -28.55 37.19
C SER A 1228 40.60 -28.44 38.49
N SER A 1229 40.11 -29.03 39.59
CA SER A 1229 40.77 -28.92 40.91
C SER A 1229 42.20 -29.49 40.98
N ASP A 1230 42.57 -30.34 40.02
CA ASP A 1230 43.82 -31.10 39.93
C ASP A 1230 44.70 -30.68 38.73
N SER A 1231 44.38 -29.58 38.05
CA SER A 1231 45.16 -29.09 36.91
C SER A 1231 45.47 -27.59 37.00
N VAL A 1232 46.41 -27.14 36.17
CA VAL A 1232 46.71 -25.72 35.97
C VAL A 1232 46.58 -25.32 34.51
N PHE A 1233 46.04 -24.13 34.24
CA PHE A 1233 46.03 -23.56 32.90
C PHE A 1233 47.46 -23.13 32.50
N GLN A 1234 47.89 -23.53 31.32
CA GLN A 1234 49.21 -23.21 30.76
C GLN A 1234 49.13 -22.09 29.72
N SER A 1235 48.36 -22.29 28.66
CA SER A 1235 48.30 -21.34 27.54
C SER A 1235 47.12 -21.57 26.61
N TRP A 1236 46.71 -20.50 25.93
CA TRP A 1236 45.90 -20.53 24.72
C TRP A 1236 46.79 -20.70 23.50
N THR A 1237 46.46 -21.64 22.61
CA THR A 1237 47.16 -21.84 21.34
C THR A 1237 46.22 -21.83 20.14
N VAL A 1238 46.67 -21.26 19.02
CA VAL A 1238 46.03 -21.36 17.69
C VAL A 1238 47.02 -22.05 16.76
N ASN A 1239 46.59 -23.15 16.11
CA ASN A 1239 47.46 -23.97 15.25
C ASN A 1239 48.81 -24.34 15.92
N GLY A 1240 48.77 -24.67 17.22
CA GLY A 1240 49.96 -25.02 18.02
C GLY A 1240 50.83 -23.83 18.46
N THR A 1241 50.54 -22.61 18.03
CA THR A 1241 51.28 -21.40 18.44
C THR A 1241 50.61 -20.74 19.64
N VAL A 1242 51.38 -20.40 20.69
CA VAL A 1242 50.87 -19.72 21.89
C VAL A 1242 50.44 -18.29 21.54
N VAL A 1243 49.17 -17.97 21.81
CA VAL A 1243 48.58 -16.63 21.60
C VAL A 1243 48.37 -15.87 22.92
N SER A 1244 48.27 -16.59 24.05
CA SER A 1244 48.20 -15.98 25.39
C SER A 1244 48.55 -17.02 26.48
N THR A 1245 49.15 -16.57 27.58
CA THR A 1245 49.35 -17.35 28.81
C THR A 1245 48.41 -16.91 29.94
N ALA A 1246 47.54 -15.93 29.68
CA ALA A 1246 46.50 -15.54 30.63
C ALA A 1246 45.27 -16.44 30.44
N PRO A 1247 44.61 -16.91 31.52
CA PRO A 1247 43.43 -17.76 31.43
C PRO A 1247 42.25 -17.06 30.74
N SER A 1248 42.18 -15.72 30.80
CA SER A 1248 41.26 -14.89 30.03
C SER A 1248 42.03 -14.16 28.93
N TYR A 1249 41.57 -14.25 27.67
CA TYR A 1249 42.21 -13.64 26.51
C TYR A 1249 41.17 -13.02 25.57
N THR A 1250 41.26 -11.71 25.36
CA THR A 1250 40.40 -10.96 24.44
C THR A 1250 41.16 -10.61 23.17
N PHE A 1251 40.55 -10.82 22.00
CA PHE A 1251 41.15 -10.51 20.70
C PHE A 1251 40.10 -10.04 19.68
N THR A 1252 40.58 -9.40 18.62
CA THR A 1252 39.74 -8.96 17.50
C THR A 1252 39.62 -10.05 16.44
N VAL A 1253 38.38 -10.36 16.05
CA VAL A 1253 38.06 -11.36 15.03
C VAL A 1253 38.50 -10.88 13.64
N SER A 1254 39.29 -11.69 12.94
CA SER A 1254 39.77 -11.36 11.58
C SER A 1254 39.71 -12.55 10.61
N THR A 1255 39.92 -13.76 11.13
CA THR A 1255 39.89 -15.02 10.38
C THR A 1255 39.22 -16.11 11.24
N ASP A 1256 38.89 -17.24 10.62
CA ASP A 1256 38.39 -18.42 11.33
C ASP A 1256 39.48 -18.97 12.24
N GLN A 1257 39.15 -19.28 13.50
CA GLN A 1257 40.14 -19.74 14.49
C GLN A 1257 39.55 -20.75 15.47
N VAL A 1258 40.36 -21.76 15.81
CA VAL A 1258 40.12 -22.70 16.91
C VAL A 1258 41.16 -22.45 17.99
N LEU A 1259 40.72 -21.99 19.17
CA LEU A 1259 41.61 -21.72 20.31
C LEU A 1259 41.64 -22.93 21.25
N THR A 1260 42.83 -23.45 21.51
CA THR A 1260 43.02 -24.59 22.44
C THR A 1260 43.50 -24.08 23.79
N ALA A 1261 42.73 -24.32 24.85
CA ALA A 1261 43.17 -24.16 26.23
C ALA A 1261 43.98 -25.38 26.66
N ASN A 1262 45.26 -25.19 26.97
CA ASN A 1262 46.15 -26.26 27.40
C ASN A 1262 46.21 -26.30 28.93
N PHE A 1263 45.95 -27.46 29.51
CA PHE A 1263 45.99 -27.73 30.95
C PHE A 1263 47.03 -28.83 31.24
N GLN A 1264 47.73 -28.71 32.35
CA GLN A 1264 48.70 -29.70 32.83
C GLN A 1264 48.30 -30.29 34.17
#